data_AF-A0A1G0RDF2-F1
#
_entry.id   AF-A0A1G0RDF2-F1
#
_cell.length_a   1.000
_cell.length_b   1.000
_cell.length_c   1.000
_cell.angle_alpha   90.00
_cell.angle_beta   90.00
_cell.angle_gamma   90.00
#
_symmetry.space_group_name_H-M   'P 1'
#
loop_
_entity.id
_entity.type
_entity.pdbx_description
1 polymer ?
#
loop_
_entity_poly.entity_id
_entity_poly.type
_entity_poly.pdbx_seq_one_letter_code
_entity_poly.pdbx_strand_id
1 'polypeptide(L)'
;MATVSVNTPTNKINITINGKETTVTKDMTLLNALTAEGIEVPTLCHHKDLTPSGSCRLCVVEIENAGEKELVTSCNYPIRNSIKVETDSELVKKQRKNLAEMLLGRWPNVPAVKEVAAKCGATDVNKFKSELTDDNPKACILCGMCVRACDEFIMERILDFAGRGIKRHLTMPFGEVDPHCIGCTSCAYVCPTGAIEIVDDLNHPVNPKLIRDYGMKINAEMATLDKSQCRMREVGTANIVDVMNAYDLLPVHNYKFGSHPDSPNIDSKALKAKYFTQNQPDGCWKGCSMACAKAVDGFEIKTGPYKGQKVVVDGPEYETAAAAANMGCFDGDFLIEFNFYCDTYGVDTISAGTCMAFIMEAYEAGVITKKHTGGKELKFGATNEVLECLHEMALGKGFGADYGKGIRWLKNKWIKEYGADAQFLQDIGMEVKGLEYSEYVSKESLAQQAGYTMAVKGPQHDEAWLIFMDMVNNQIPSFEDKANALYYYPLWRTWFALHGLCKLIWNDVVPADNKKYKPQVAAKVPGHVEDFFKFYEGMLGKPIDEEGMLNESARVHNLQRIIARMLGYGMRKDDMPPFRAVGPVTKEEYESRADRYYDKQLKEIIGVDPAGKSTEEKMKILREYRISQYNKVVDAAYKRRGWNKNGVPTIERLKDLGIDLPELVEVIKGD
;
A
#
# COMPACT_ATOMS: atom_id res chain seq x y z
N MET A 1 5.32 0.36 3.64
CA MET A 1 5.80 1.70 3.28
C MET A 1 6.34 2.36 4.52
N ALA A 2 7.59 2.82 4.51
CA ALA A 2 7.95 3.85 5.47
C ALA A 2 7.14 5.07 5.06
N THR A 3 6.10 5.39 5.82
CA THR A 3 5.37 6.65 5.73
C THR A 3 6.38 7.75 5.46
N VAL A 4 6.38 8.31 4.25
CA VAL A 4 6.96 9.64 4.07
C VAL A 4 6.01 10.50 4.87
N SER A 5 6.34 10.72 6.15
CA SER A 5 5.69 11.74 6.93
C SER A 5 5.94 13.01 6.16
N VAL A 6 4.93 13.50 5.44
CA VAL A 6 4.88 14.89 5.07
C VAL A 6 4.97 15.60 6.41
N ASN A 7 6.15 16.12 6.69
CA ASN A 7 6.51 16.67 7.99
C ASN A 7 5.82 18.03 8.05
N THR A 8 4.50 18.01 8.20
CA THR A 8 3.72 19.22 8.46
C THR A 8 4.23 19.72 9.80
N PRO A 9 4.81 20.93 9.88
CA PRO A 9 5.33 21.45 11.14
C PRO A 9 4.22 21.37 12.19
N THR A 10 4.45 20.56 13.23
CA THR A 10 3.49 20.37 14.31
C THR A 10 3.47 21.63 15.15
N ASN A 11 2.62 22.58 14.76
CA ASN A 11 2.36 23.76 15.57
C ASN A 11 1.86 23.31 16.95
N LYS A 12 2.68 23.55 17.98
CA LYS A 12 2.35 23.25 19.38
C LYS A 12 1.74 24.48 20.04
N ILE A 13 0.78 24.26 20.94
CA ILE A 13 0.08 25.28 21.69
C ILE A 13 0.13 24.90 23.17
N ASN A 14 0.38 25.87 24.04
CA ASN A 14 0.29 25.68 25.49
C ASN A 14 -1.14 25.93 25.95
N ILE A 15 -1.68 25.01 26.73
CA ILE A 15 -2.97 25.13 27.41
C ILE A 15 -2.78 24.85 28.89
N THR A 16 -3.74 25.26 29.72
CA THR A 16 -3.76 24.94 31.15
C THR A 16 -4.92 23.99 31.43
N ILE A 17 -4.64 22.81 31.97
CA ILE A 17 -5.66 21.82 32.36
C ILE A 17 -5.62 21.67 33.89
N ASN A 18 -6.73 21.98 34.57
CA ASN A 18 -6.85 21.89 36.04
C ASN A 18 -5.67 22.57 36.77
N GLY A 19 -5.27 23.75 36.29
CA GLY A 19 -4.13 24.52 36.82
C GLY A 19 -2.73 24.06 36.38
N LYS A 20 -2.60 22.96 35.63
CA LYS A 20 -1.32 22.46 35.09
C LYS A 20 -1.10 22.91 33.65
N GLU A 21 0.05 23.46 33.33
CA GLU A 21 0.42 23.77 31.95
C GLU A 21 0.81 22.50 31.17
N THR A 22 0.23 22.36 29.98
CA THR A 22 0.45 21.24 29.07
C THR A 22 0.62 21.76 27.64
N THR A 23 1.60 21.23 26.92
CA THR A 23 1.81 21.52 25.50
C THR A 23 1.12 20.48 24.64
N VAL A 24 0.21 20.91 23.77
CA VAL A 24 -0.57 20.05 22.88
C VAL A 24 -0.33 20.39 21.41
N THR A 25 -0.69 19.48 20.52
CA THR A 25 -0.70 19.73 19.08
C THR A 25 -1.92 20.56 18.69
N LYS A 26 -1.73 21.60 17.89
CA LYS A 26 -2.83 22.41 17.33
C LYS A 26 -3.83 21.53 16.58
N ASP A 27 -5.11 21.88 16.68
CA ASP A 27 -6.27 21.17 16.11
C ASP A 27 -6.53 19.76 16.69
N MET A 28 -5.76 19.29 17.67
CA MET A 28 -6.11 18.12 18.48
C MET A 28 -7.43 18.37 19.23
N THR A 29 -8.25 17.33 19.38
CA THR A 29 -9.46 17.42 20.19
C THR A 29 -9.12 17.52 21.67
N LEU A 30 -9.91 18.28 22.42
CA LEU A 30 -9.68 18.45 23.84
C LEU A 30 -9.74 17.12 24.61
N LEU A 31 -10.62 16.19 24.24
CA LEU A 31 -10.69 14.87 24.87
C LEU A 31 -9.39 14.08 24.69
N ASN A 32 -8.75 14.13 23.52
CA ASN A 32 -7.48 13.45 23.28
C ASN A 32 -6.36 14.07 24.11
N ALA A 33 -6.34 15.40 24.25
CA ALA A 33 -5.39 16.10 25.12
C ALA A 33 -5.58 15.70 26.60
N LEU A 34 -6.82 15.64 27.08
CA LEU A 34 -7.14 15.22 28.45
C LEU A 34 -6.72 13.76 28.70
N THR A 35 -6.99 12.87 27.73
CA THR A 35 -6.64 11.45 27.81
C THR A 35 -5.11 11.26 27.84
N ALA A 36 -4.35 12.05 27.06
CA ALA A 36 -2.89 12.01 27.06
C ALA A 36 -2.27 12.41 28.41
N GLU A 37 -2.96 13.27 29.18
CA GLU A 37 -2.58 13.64 30.54
C GLU A 37 -3.11 12.68 31.61
N GLY A 38 -3.76 11.58 31.21
CA GLY A 38 -4.35 10.59 32.12
C GLY A 38 -5.65 11.06 32.79
N ILE A 39 -6.30 12.10 32.27
CA ILE A 39 -7.55 12.63 32.80
C ILE A 39 -8.73 11.94 32.09
N GLU A 40 -9.47 11.13 32.84
CA GLU A 40 -10.64 10.43 32.33
C GLU A 40 -11.88 11.34 32.35
N VAL A 41 -12.50 11.52 31.18
CA VAL A 41 -13.76 12.24 31.04
C VAL A 41 -14.86 11.24 30.63
N PRO A 42 -16.02 11.22 31.30
CA PRO A 42 -17.10 10.29 30.95
C PRO A 42 -17.58 10.47 29.51
N THR A 43 -17.67 9.36 28.78
CA THR A 43 -18.21 9.33 27.42
C THR A 43 -19.08 8.09 27.22
N LEU A 44 -20.07 8.19 26.32
CA LEU A 44 -20.94 7.05 25.97
C LEU A 44 -21.10 6.88 24.44
N CYS A 45 -20.97 7.97 23.67
CA CYS A 45 -21.03 7.94 22.20
C CYS A 45 -19.66 8.08 21.52
N HIS A 46 -18.58 8.03 22.30
CA HIS A 46 -17.22 8.16 21.79
C HIS A 46 -16.61 6.77 21.61
N HIS A 47 -15.91 6.60 20.50
CA HIS A 47 -15.06 5.46 20.22
C HIS A 47 -13.77 6.03 19.64
N LYS A 48 -12.61 5.53 20.08
CA LYS A 48 -11.29 6.06 19.67
C LYS A 48 -11.08 6.06 18.15
N ASP A 49 -11.72 5.10 17.47
CA ASP A 49 -11.56 4.86 16.04
C ASP A 49 -12.64 5.57 15.18
N LEU A 50 -13.58 6.32 15.77
CA LEU A 50 -14.65 7.00 15.02
C LEU A 50 -14.59 8.52 15.15
N THR A 51 -15.03 9.24 14.12
CA THR A 51 -15.11 10.72 14.17
C THR A 51 -16.03 11.20 15.30
N PRO A 52 -15.62 12.16 16.16
CA PRO A 52 -16.43 12.53 17.32
C PRO A 52 -17.80 13.14 16.98
N SER A 53 -18.89 12.63 17.58
CA SER A 53 -20.25 13.15 17.36
C SER A 53 -20.71 14.16 18.41
N GLY A 54 -20.20 14.06 19.64
CA GLY A 54 -20.69 14.86 20.78
C GLY A 54 -22.15 14.59 21.20
N SER A 55 -22.77 13.51 20.70
CA SER A 55 -24.22 13.29 20.87
C SER A 55 -24.65 13.03 22.32
N CYS A 56 -23.84 12.34 23.12
CA CYS A 56 -24.18 12.05 24.52
C CYS A 56 -23.95 13.23 25.49
N ARG A 57 -23.18 14.25 25.09
CA ARG A 57 -22.82 15.46 25.88
C ARG A 57 -22.14 15.23 27.24
N LEU A 58 -21.89 13.98 27.66
CA LEU A 58 -21.22 13.65 28.92
C LEU A 58 -19.77 14.15 28.99
N CYS A 59 -19.12 14.31 27.83
CA CYS A 59 -17.76 14.80 27.72
C CYS A 59 -17.61 16.32 27.96
N VAL A 60 -18.65 16.96 28.49
CA VAL A 60 -18.66 18.40 28.75
C VAL A 60 -17.56 18.78 29.75
N VAL A 61 -16.83 19.84 29.44
CA VAL A 61 -15.82 20.47 30.29
C VAL A 61 -16.01 21.98 30.22
N GLU A 62 -15.53 22.70 31.23
CA GLU A 62 -15.53 24.15 31.24
C GLU A 62 -14.21 24.65 30.69
N ILE A 63 -14.25 25.60 29.77
CA ILE A 63 -13.06 26.25 29.24
C ILE A 63 -13.12 27.76 29.45
N GLU A 64 -11.95 28.37 29.55
CA GLU A 64 -11.75 29.82 29.52
C GLU A 64 -10.92 30.17 28.28
N ASN A 65 -11.52 30.87 27.33
CA ASN A 65 -10.89 31.32 26.09
C ASN A 65 -11.04 32.84 25.99
N ALA A 66 -9.91 33.55 25.84
CA ALA A 66 -9.89 35.02 25.82
C ALA A 66 -10.62 35.71 26.99
N GLY A 67 -10.68 35.06 28.17
CA GLY A 67 -11.35 35.57 29.37
C GLY A 67 -12.85 35.23 29.48
N GLU A 68 -13.44 34.57 28.48
CA GLU A 68 -14.83 34.11 28.52
C GLU A 68 -14.90 32.64 28.93
N LYS A 69 -15.80 32.33 29.87
CA LYS A 69 -16.05 30.95 30.33
C LYS A 69 -17.21 30.34 29.58
N GLU A 70 -17.01 29.15 29.02
CA GLU A 70 -18.04 28.39 28.33
C GLU A 70 -17.95 26.88 28.61
N LEU A 71 -19.08 26.19 28.49
CA LEU A 71 -19.14 24.74 28.52
C LEU A 71 -19.06 24.18 27.11
N VAL A 72 -18.10 23.30 26.88
CA VAL A 72 -17.88 22.68 25.57
C VAL A 72 -17.80 21.17 25.68
N THR A 73 -18.16 20.47 24.60
CA THR A 73 -17.94 19.02 24.48
C THR A 73 -16.50 18.74 24.11
N SER A 74 -15.71 18.18 25.04
CA SER A 74 -14.28 17.95 24.82
C SER A 74 -13.99 17.04 23.62
N CYS A 75 -14.88 16.10 23.29
CA CYS A 75 -14.64 15.12 22.22
C CYS A 75 -14.51 15.73 20.83
N ASN A 76 -15.16 16.87 20.55
CA ASN A 76 -15.17 17.51 19.23
C ASN A 76 -14.69 18.97 19.27
N TYR A 77 -14.15 19.45 20.38
CA TYR A 77 -13.60 20.79 20.50
C TYR A 77 -12.13 20.81 20.02
N PRO A 78 -11.81 21.48 18.89
CA PRO A 78 -10.44 21.57 18.38
C PRO A 78 -9.66 22.65 19.13
N ILE A 79 -8.47 22.32 19.63
CA ILE A 79 -7.61 23.27 20.34
C ILE A 79 -6.85 24.14 19.32
N ARG A 80 -7.29 25.39 19.15
CA ARG A 80 -6.70 26.33 18.18
C ARG A 80 -5.92 27.48 18.80
N ASN A 81 -6.20 27.78 20.06
CA ASN A 81 -5.60 28.86 20.83
C ASN A 81 -5.25 28.36 22.22
N SER A 82 -4.49 29.14 22.97
CA SER A 82 -4.25 28.87 24.40
C SER A 82 -5.56 29.05 25.17
N ILE A 83 -5.95 28.02 25.93
CA ILE A 83 -7.18 27.96 26.72
C ILE A 83 -6.86 27.41 28.11
N LYS A 84 -7.70 27.75 29.10
CA LYS A 84 -7.73 27.04 30.39
C LYS A 84 -8.91 26.09 30.42
N VAL A 85 -8.74 24.92 31.03
CA VAL A 85 -9.72 23.83 31.04
C VAL A 85 -9.91 23.36 32.48
N GLU A 86 -11.16 23.31 32.91
CA GLU A 86 -11.59 22.76 34.19
C GLU A 86 -12.49 21.54 33.95
N THR A 87 -12.05 20.36 34.36
CA THR A 87 -12.76 19.10 34.09
C THR A 87 -13.82 18.76 35.12
N ASP A 88 -13.77 19.39 36.30
CA ASP A 88 -14.57 19.02 37.48
C ASP A 88 -15.14 20.24 38.22
N SER A 89 -15.43 21.33 37.51
CA SER A 89 -16.15 22.46 38.09
C SER A 89 -17.56 22.05 38.55
N GLU A 90 -18.13 22.78 39.50
CA GLU A 90 -19.48 22.49 40.02
C GLU A 90 -20.54 22.53 38.90
N LEU A 91 -20.34 23.40 37.91
CA LEU A 91 -21.20 23.48 36.74
C LEU A 91 -21.07 22.20 35.88
N VAL A 92 -19.84 21.73 35.63
CA VAL A 92 -19.59 20.49 34.87
C VAL A 92 -20.19 19.27 35.57
N LYS A 93 -19.96 19.11 36.88
CA LYS A 93 -20.52 18.01 37.68
C LYS A 93 -22.04 17.99 37.62
N LYS A 94 -22.69 19.15 37.81
CA LYS A 94 -24.15 19.28 37.76
C LYS A 94 -24.71 18.91 36.37
N GLN A 95 -24.06 19.36 35.30
CA GLN A 95 -24.48 19.05 33.93
C GLN A 95 -24.32 17.56 33.62
N ARG A 96 -23.15 16.97 33.91
CA ARG A 96 -22.90 15.53 33.71
C ARG A 96 -23.90 14.68 34.49
N LYS A 97 -24.15 15.02 35.75
CA LYS A 97 -25.12 14.31 36.60
C LYS A 97 -26.53 14.36 36.01
N ASN A 98 -27.04 15.53 35.63
CA ASN A 98 -28.37 15.66 35.04
C ASN A 98 -28.50 14.85 33.74
N LEU A 99 -27.49 14.91 32.85
CA LEU A 99 -27.48 14.14 31.61
C LEU A 99 -27.46 12.64 31.87
N ALA A 100 -26.63 12.20 32.82
CA ALA A 100 -26.56 10.80 33.23
C ALA A 100 -27.88 10.29 33.86
N GLU A 101 -28.54 11.09 34.68
CA GLU A 101 -29.86 10.75 35.24
C GLU A 101 -30.94 10.63 34.13
N MET A 102 -30.89 11.48 33.09
CA MET A 102 -31.79 11.35 31.94
C MET A 102 -31.52 10.07 31.14
N LEU A 103 -30.26 9.72 30.90
CA LEU A 103 -29.88 8.46 30.25
C LEU A 103 -30.34 7.25 31.08
N LEU A 104 -30.13 7.30 32.39
CA LEU A 104 -30.50 6.24 33.32
C LEU A 104 -32.02 6.07 33.43
N GLY A 105 -32.79 7.17 33.42
CA GLY A 105 -34.25 7.10 33.40
C GLY A 105 -34.81 6.47 32.13
N ARG A 106 -34.14 6.65 30.98
CA ARG A 106 -34.55 6.05 29.70
C ARG A 106 -34.07 4.61 29.52
N TRP A 107 -32.87 4.28 29.96
CA TRP A 107 -32.25 2.96 29.78
C TRP A 107 -31.70 2.40 31.10
N PRO A 108 -32.58 2.14 32.09
CA PRO A 108 -32.18 1.84 33.46
C PRO A 108 -31.43 0.52 33.61
N ASN A 109 -31.55 -0.40 32.66
CA ASN A 109 -30.96 -1.74 32.73
C ASN A 109 -29.71 -1.94 31.85
N VAL A 110 -29.35 -0.95 31.03
CA VAL A 110 -28.20 -1.05 30.12
C VAL A 110 -26.88 -0.88 30.91
N PRO A 111 -25.96 -1.86 30.90
CA PRO A 111 -24.73 -1.81 31.71
C PRO A 111 -23.86 -0.57 31.46
N ALA A 112 -23.62 -0.21 30.20
CA ALA A 112 -22.81 0.95 29.84
C ALA A 112 -23.41 2.28 30.35
N VAL A 113 -24.75 2.37 30.42
CA VAL A 113 -25.44 3.55 30.97
C VAL A 113 -25.26 3.60 32.49
N LYS A 114 -25.39 2.46 33.19
CA LYS A 114 -25.18 2.37 34.63
C LYS A 114 -23.76 2.75 35.02
N GLU A 115 -22.76 2.27 34.30
CA GLU A 115 -21.35 2.56 34.57
C GLU A 115 -21.06 4.06 34.46
N VAL A 116 -21.48 4.68 33.36
CA VAL A 116 -21.30 6.12 33.13
C VAL A 116 -22.11 6.95 34.12
N ALA A 117 -23.31 6.52 34.49
CA ALA A 117 -24.12 7.19 35.49
C ALA A 117 -23.46 7.18 36.87
N ALA A 118 -22.88 6.04 37.28
CA ALA A 118 -22.10 5.94 38.50
C ALA A 118 -20.89 6.90 38.48
N LYS A 119 -20.15 6.97 37.36
CA LYS A 119 -19.04 7.93 37.18
C LYS A 119 -19.48 9.39 37.31
N CYS A 120 -20.73 9.72 36.95
CA CYS A 120 -21.29 11.07 37.05
C CYS A 120 -22.02 11.35 38.38
N GLY A 121 -22.05 10.42 39.33
CA GLY A 121 -22.79 10.57 40.59
C GLY A 121 -24.32 10.57 40.44
N ALA A 122 -24.83 9.96 39.37
CA ALA A 122 -26.26 9.79 39.09
C ALA A 122 -26.74 8.41 39.58
N THR A 123 -27.54 8.39 40.64
CA THR A 123 -28.00 7.14 41.30
C THR A 123 -29.51 6.93 41.29
N ASP A 124 -30.29 7.97 41.00
CA ASP A 124 -31.75 7.90 41.01
C ASP A 124 -32.28 7.46 39.63
N VAL A 125 -32.60 6.17 39.51
CA VAL A 125 -33.18 5.56 38.30
C VAL A 125 -34.61 6.01 38.01
N ASN A 126 -35.32 6.57 39.00
CA ASN A 126 -36.75 6.90 38.87
C ASN A 126 -37.00 8.36 38.48
N LYS A 127 -36.04 9.26 38.73
CA LYS A 127 -36.19 10.71 38.52
C LYS A 127 -36.70 11.12 37.13
N PHE A 128 -36.24 10.43 36.08
CA PHE A 128 -36.61 10.70 34.67
C PHE A 128 -37.28 9.49 34.00
N LYS A 129 -37.83 8.55 34.77
CA LYS A 129 -38.57 7.42 34.23
C LYS A 129 -39.83 7.92 33.51
N SER A 130 -40.14 7.35 32.34
CA SER A 130 -41.27 7.77 31.51
C SER A 130 -41.83 6.60 30.69
N GLU A 131 -42.85 6.86 29.87
CA GLU A 131 -43.37 5.90 28.89
C GLU A 131 -42.33 5.47 27.83
N LEU A 132 -41.21 6.21 27.71
CA LEU A 132 -40.10 5.91 26.79
C LEU A 132 -38.99 5.09 27.43
N THR A 133 -39.15 4.71 28.70
CA THR A 133 -38.17 3.89 29.42
C THR A 133 -38.14 2.49 28.81
N ASP A 134 -36.97 2.09 28.35
CA ASP A 134 -36.70 0.76 27.81
C ASP A 134 -35.90 -0.05 28.83
N ASP A 135 -36.58 -1.01 29.45
CA ASP A 135 -36.03 -1.90 30.48
C ASP A 135 -35.16 -3.03 29.88
N ASN A 136 -35.00 -3.11 28.55
CA ASN A 136 -34.13 -4.11 27.92
C ASN A 136 -32.64 -3.81 28.24
N PRO A 137 -31.88 -4.77 28.81
CA PRO A 137 -30.46 -4.57 29.10
C PRO A 137 -29.57 -4.38 27.86
N LYS A 138 -30.05 -4.77 26.68
CA LYS A 138 -29.39 -4.56 25.37
C LYS A 138 -30.07 -3.47 24.54
N ALA A 139 -30.83 -2.56 25.16
CA ALA A 139 -31.52 -1.49 24.43
C ALA A 139 -30.56 -0.62 23.61
N CYS A 140 -31.03 -0.11 22.46
CA CYS A 140 -30.28 0.87 21.67
C CYS A 140 -30.36 2.25 22.32
N ILE A 141 -29.20 2.79 22.70
CA ILE A 141 -29.09 4.12 23.33
C ILE A 141 -29.00 5.28 22.33
N LEU A 142 -29.23 5.02 21.03
CA LEU A 142 -29.19 6.01 19.95
C LEU A 142 -27.89 6.83 19.87
N CYS A 143 -26.76 6.22 20.24
CA CYS A 143 -25.45 6.88 20.27
C CYS A 143 -24.90 7.23 18.87
N GLY A 144 -25.34 6.50 17.84
CA GLY A 144 -24.94 6.70 16.44
C GLY A 144 -23.54 6.22 16.11
N MET A 145 -22.91 5.39 16.96
CA MET A 145 -21.62 4.78 16.65
C MET A 145 -21.73 3.78 15.48
N CYS A 146 -22.79 2.97 15.44
CA CYS A 146 -23.03 2.01 14.36
C CYS A 146 -23.20 2.68 12.98
N VAL A 147 -23.92 3.80 12.93
CA VAL A 147 -24.11 4.63 11.72
C VAL A 147 -22.76 5.12 11.21
N ARG A 148 -21.96 5.75 12.10
CA ARG A 148 -20.61 6.22 11.77
C ARG A 148 -19.67 5.09 11.38
N ALA A 149 -19.69 3.94 12.05
CA ALA A 149 -18.84 2.81 11.65
C ALA A 149 -19.20 2.28 10.26
N CYS A 150 -20.49 2.23 9.92
CA CYS A 150 -20.94 1.82 8.59
C CYS A 150 -20.51 2.80 7.49
N ASP A 151 -20.43 4.10 7.81
CA ASP A 151 -19.99 5.18 6.93
C ASP A 151 -18.46 5.30 6.84
N GLU A 152 -17.75 5.23 7.97
CA GLU A 152 -16.32 5.54 8.04
C GLU A 152 -15.43 4.33 7.79
N PHE A 153 -15.78 3.14 8.32
CA PHE A 153 -14.93 1.95 8.16
C PHE A 153 -15.15 1.31 6.80
N ILE A 154 -16.42 1.12 6.44
CA ILE A 154 -16.86 0.30 5.30
C ILE A 154 -17.39 1.15 4.14
N MET A 155 -17.79 2.41 4.40
CA MET A 155 -18.19 3.38 3.36
C MET A 155 -19.47 3.05 2.59
N GLU A 156 -20.34 2.25 3.22
CA GLU A 156 -21.63 1.84 2.65
C GLU A 156 -22.78 2.73 3.15
N ARG A 157 -22.67 3.26 4.39
CA ARG A 157 -23.68 4.12 5.04
C ARG A 157 -25.12 3.58 4.98
N ILE A 158 -25.28 2.27 5.15
CA ILE A 158 -26.57 1.58 5.11
C ILE A 158 -27.40 1.82 6.39
N LEU A 159 -26.75 2.03 7.52
CA LEU A 159 -27.43 2.30 8.80
C LEU A 159 -27.65 3.80 8.97
N ASP A 160 -28.88 4.22 9.30
CA ASP A 160 -29.17 5.60 9.70
C ASP A 160 -30.32 5.67 10.73
N PHE A 161 -30.63 6.87 11.21
CA PHE A 161 -31.76 7.14 12.08
C PHE A 161 -32.97 7.62 11.28
N ALA A 162 -34.12 6.99 11.52
CA ALA A 162 -35.41 7.47 11.04
C ALA A 162 -36.25 8.04 12.19
N GLY A 163 -37.20 8.92 11.85
CA GLY A 163 -38.07 9.59 12.82
C GLY A 163 -37.43 10.81 13.50
N ARG A 164 -38.22 11.53 14.30
CA ARG A 164 -37.81 12.74 15.04
C ARG A 164 -38.27 12.69 16.49
N GLY A 165 -37.54 13.39 17.37
CA GLY A 165 -37.84 13.45 18.79
C GLY A 165 -37.92 12.04 19.41
N ILE A 166 -39.06 11.74 20.02
CA ILE A 166 -39.31 10.46 20.70
C ILE A 166 -39.45 9.27 19.74
N LYS A 167 -39.74 9.51 18.45
CA LYS A 167 -39.90 8.46 17.42
C LYS A 167 -38.57 8.09 16.74
N ARG A 168 -37.45 8.69 17.17
CA ARG A 168 -36.15 8.43 16.57
C ARG A 168 -35.69 7.00 16.88
N HIS A 169 -35.38 6.22 15.86
CA HIS A 169 -34.88 4.84 15.97
C HIS A 169 -33.84 4.56 14.88
N LEU A 170 -32.98 3.57 15.13
CA LEU A 170 -32.01 3.07 14.16
C LEU A 170 -32.75 2.19 13.14
N THR A 171 -32.45 2.35 11.85
CA THR A 171 -33.02 1.52 10.79
C THR A 171 -32.07 1.41 9.60
N MET A 172 -32.38 0.48 8.70
CA MET A 172 -31.90 0.43 7.33
C MET A 172 -32.94 1.07 6.38
N PRO A 173 -32.62 1.30 5.09
CA PRO A 173 -33.58 1.72 4.08
C PRO A 173 -34.86 0.87 4.14
N PHE A 174 -36.02 1.54 4.23
CA PHE A 174 -37.34 0.93 4.31
C PHE A 174 -37.60 0.00 5.51
N GLY A 175 -36.66 -0.11 6.46
CA GLY A 175 -36.77 -1.02 7.61
C GLY A 175 -36.48 -2.49 7.28
N GLU A 176 -35.94 -2.76 6.09
CA GLU A 176 -35.57 -4.09 5.63
C GLU A 176 -34.05 -4.27 5.62
N VAL A 177 -33.58 -5.53 5.61
CA VAL A 177 -32.14 -5.79 5.46
C VAL A 177 -31.72 -5.38 4.05
N ASP A 178 -30.91 -4.33 3.96
CA ASP A 178 -30.42 -3.85 2.68
C ASP A 178 -29.44 -4.87 2.06
N PRO A 179 -29.59 -5.25 0.78
CA PRO A 179 -28.71 -6.22 0.12
C PRO A 179 -27.25 -5.74 -0.04
N HIS A 180 -26.97 -4.45 0.15
CA HIS A 180 -25.60 -3.93 0.19
C HIS A 180 -24.92 -4.22 1.55
N CYS A 181 -25.67 -4.60 2.58
CA CYS A 181 -25.10 -4.95 3.87
C CYS A 181 -24.32 -6.27 3.77
N ILE A 182 -23.01 -6.17 3.79
CA ILE A 182 -22.11 -7.32 3.65
C ILE A 182 -21.83 -8.10 4.94
N GLY A 183 -22.51 -7.75 6.04
CA GLY A 183 -22.25 -8.40 7.33
C GLY A 183 -20.85 -8.13 7.89
N CYS A 184 -20.28 -6.96 7.62
CA CYS A 184 -18.93 -6.57 8.07
C CYS A 184 -18.76 -6.51 9.61
N THR A 185 -19.87 -6.51 10.36
CA THR A 185 -19.93 -6.45 11.84
C THR A 185 -19.37 -5.20 12.50
N SER A 186 -18.92 -4.18 11.73
CA SER A 186 -18.37 -2.93 12.28
C SER A 186 -19.36 -2.21 13.20
N CYS A 187 -20.66 -2.26 12.88
CA CYS A 187 -21.72 -1.69 13.69
C CYS A 187 -21.87 -2.36 15.06
N ALA A 188 -21.68 -3.68 15.13
CA ALA A 188 -21.73 -4.45 16.35
C ALA A 188 -20.45 -4.28 17.19
N TYR A 189 -19.28 -4.20 16.54
CA TYR A 189 -18.00 -3.94 17.19
C TYR A 189 -18.02 -2.64 18.01
N VAL A 190 -18.58 -1.56 17.46
CA VAL A 190 -18.64 -0.25 18.16
C VAL A 190 -19.88 -0.08 19.06
N CYS A 191 -20.75 -1.10 19.17
CA CYS A 191 -21.98 -0.99 19.93
C CYS A 191 -21.69 -1.13 21.44
N PRO A 192 -22.02 -0.13 22.29
CA PRO A 192 -21.68 -0.16 23.71
C PRO A 192 -22.71 -0.95 24.53
N THR A 193 -23.83 -1.36 23.92
CA THR A 193 -24.95 -2.00 24.62
C THR A 193 -25.21 -3.43 24.16
N GLY A 194 -24.59 -3.87 23.06
CA GLY A 194 -24.93 -5.15 22.42
C GLY A 194 -26.31 -5.17 21.77
N ALA A 195 -26.89 -4.00 21.44
CA ALA A 195 -28.17 -3.87 20.75
C ALA A 195 -28.16 -4.48 19.32
N ILE A 196 -26.98 -4.65 18.74
CA ILE A 196 -26.79 -5.30 17.44
C ILE A 196 -26.21 -6.68 17.72
N GLU A 197 -27.00 -7.71 17.44
CA GLU A 197 -26.55 -9.10 17.56
C GLU A 197 -25.86 -9.53 16.27
N ILE A 198 -24.80 -10.32 16.42
CA ILE A 198 -24.03 -10.87 15.31
C ILE A 198 -24.46 -12.31 15.11
N VAL A 199 -24.75 -12.67 13.86
CA VAL A 199 -24.95 -14.05 13.44
C VAL A 199 -23.73 -14.44 12.61
N ASP A 200 -22.98 -15.43 13.09
CA ASP A 200 -21.73 -15.89 12.49
C ASP A 200 -21.98 -17.15 11.64
N ASP A 201 -22.63 -17.00 10.50
CA ASP A 201 -22.98 -18.10 9.59
C ASP A 201 -22.19 -18.12 8.27
N LEU A 202 -21.36 -17.10 8.02
CA LEU A 202 -20.52 -17.00 6.84
C LEU A 202 -19.12 -17.60 7.07
N ASN A 203 -18.65 -18.45 6.15
CA ASN A 203 -17.32 -19.06 6.10
C ASN A 203 -16.90 -19.96 7.29
N HIS A 204 -17.78 -20.16 8.27
CA HIS A 204 -17.61 -21.08 9.42
C HIS A 204 -16.22 -21.01 10.10
N PRO A 205 -15.73 -19.83 10.53
CA PRO A 205 -14.46 -19.74 11.22
C PRO A 205 -14.50 -20.44 12.59
N VAL A 206 -13.36 -20.99 13.02
CA VAL A 206 -13.25 -21.66 14.34
C VAL A 206 -13.51 -20.70 15.50
N ASN A 207 -13.01 -19.46 15.41
CA ASN A 207 -13.22 -18.42 16.40
C ASN A 207 -13.59 -17.08 15.73
N PRO A 208 -14.89 -16.86 15.43
CA PRO A 208 -15.38 -15.63 14.80
C PRO A 208 -15.03 -14.36 15.60
N LYS A 209 -15.05 -14.45 16.94
CA LYS A 209 -14.76 -13.31 17.81
C LYS A 209 -13.32 -12.83 17.65
N LEU A 210 -12.37 -13.75 17.59
CA LEU A 210 -10.95 -13.41 17.42
C LEU A 210 -10.70 -12.69 16.09
N ILE A 211 -11.31 -13.18 15.00
CA ILE A 211 -11.24 -12.52 13.69
C ILE A 211 -11.79 -11.11 13.75
N ARG A 212 -12.95 -10.91 14.38
CA ARG A 212 -13.56 -9.58 14.50
C ARG A 212 -12.69 -8.63 15.29
N ASP A 213 -12.20 -9.03 16.46
CA ASP A 213 -11.44 -8.15 17.34
C ASP A 213 -10.19 -7.59 16.64
N TYR A 214 -9.45 -8.47 15.94
CA TYR A 214 -8.21 -8.09 15.26
C TYR A 214 -8.44 -7.51 13.86
N GLY A 215 -9.42 -8.01 13.10
CA GLY A 215 -9.78 -7.48 11.79
C GLY A 215 -10.38 -6.07 11.87
N MET A 216 -11.22 -5.80 12.87
CA MET A 216 -11.81 -4.46 13.06
C MET A 216 -10.77 -3.42 13.47
N LYS A 217 -9.75 -3.81 14.23
CA LYS A 217 -8.61 -2.95 14.54
C LYS A 217 -7.92 -2.47 13.26
N ILE A 218 -7.57 -3.40 12.36
CA ILE A 218 -6.96 -3.05 11.08
C ILE A 218 -7.89 -2.14 10.26
N ASN A 219 -9.17 -2.48 10.14
CA ASN A 219 -10.13 -1.68 9.38
C ASN A 219 -10.26 -0.24 9.92
N ALA A 220 -10.26 -0.08 11.25
CA ALA A 220 -10.23 1.21 11.92
C ALA A 220 -8.95 2.00 11.61
N GLU A 221 -7.79 1.34 11.64
CA GLU A 221 -6.51 1.97 11.29
C GLU A 221 -6.51 2.43 9.83
N MET A 222 -7.02 1.63 8.90
CA MET A 222 -7.15 2.03 7.49
C MET A 222 -8.06 3.25 7.35
N ALA A 223 -9.21 3.26 8.00
CA ALA A 223 -10.18 4.34 7.91
C ALA A 223 -9.66 5.67 8.49
N THR A 224 -8.91 5.60 9.58
CA THR A 224 -8.52 6.80 10.34
C THR A 224 -7.14 7.35 9.94
N LEU A 225 -6.22 6.49 9.50
CA LEU A 225 -4.83 6.87 9.26
C LEU A 225 -4.51 7.12 7.78
N ASP A 226 -5.23 6.51 6.84
CA ASP A 226 -4.93 6.57 5.40
C ASP A 226 -4.77 8.01 4.89
N LYS A 227 -5.72 8.90 5.24
CA LYS A 227 -5.72 10.30 4.80
C LYS A 227 -4.45 11.07 5.16
N SER A 228 -3.81 10.70 6.27
CA SER A 228 -2.56 11.32 6.76
C SER A 228 -1.29 10.62 6.28
N GLN A 229 -1.44 9.45 5.66
CA GLN A 229 -0.35 8.62 5.16
C GLN A 229 -0.42 8.56 3.63
N CYS A 230 -0.86 7.43 3.08
CA CYS A 230 -0.80 7.17 1.64
C CYS A 230 -1.97 7.77 0.84
N ARG A 231 -3.11 8.07 1.47
CA ARG A 231 -4.32 8.57 0.79
C ARG A 231 -4.84 7.59 -0.27
N MET A 232 -4.73 6.28 -0.02
CA MET A 232 -5.16 5.20 -0.91
C MET A 232 -6.64 5.33 -1.27
N ARG A 233 -7.49 5.74 -0.32
CA ARG A 233 -8.93 5.98 -0.59
C ARG A 233 -9.18 7.13 -1.55
N GLU A 234 -8.27 8.10 -1.64
CA GLU A 234 -8.43 9.28 -2.50
C GLU A 234 -7.76 9.13 -3.88
N VAL A 235 -6.60 8.47 -3.94
CA VAL A 235 -5.76 8.46 -5.16
C VAL A 235 -5.20 7.09 -5.53
N GLY A 236 -5.50 6.04 -4.76
CA GLY A 236 -4.99 4.69 -5.02
C GLY A 236 -3.47 4.61 -4.99
N THR A 237 -2.90 3.61 -5.66
CA THR A 237 -1.45 3.41 -5.71
C THR A 237 -0.74 4.49 -6.53
N ALA A 238 -1.46 5.24 -7.38
CA ALA A 238 -0.90 6.33 -8.17
C ALA A 238 -0.27 7.45 -7.31
N ASN A 239 -0.55 7.49 -6.00
CA ASN A 239 0.19 8.32 -5.03
C ASN A 239 1.71 8.16 -5.10
N ILE A 240 2.20 7.00 -5.52
CA ILE A 240 3.63 6.68 -5.54
C ILE A 240 4.34 7.36 -6.72
N VAL A 241 3.65 7.82 -7.77
CA VAL A 241 4.29 8.52 -8.90
C VAL A 241 5.06 9.76 -8.41
N ASP A 242 4.43 10.57 -7.57
CA ASP A 242 5.04 11.73 -6.93
C ASP A 242 6.31 11.35 -6.14
N VAL A 243 6.19 10.27 -5.36
CA VAL A 243 7.24 9.81 -4.45
C VAL A 243 8.42 9.27 -5.25
N MET A 244 8.17 8.44 -6.27
CA MET A 244 9.22 7.84 -7.09
C MET A 244 9.98 8.90 -7.88
N ASN A 245 9.27 9.88 -8.44
CA ASN A 245 9.92 10.98 -9.15
C ASN A 245 10.80 11.81 -8.20
N ALA A 246 10.32 12.09 -6.98
CA ALA A 246 11.07 12.87 -5.99
C ALA A 246 12.37 12.18 -5.50
N TYR A 247 12.38 10.84 -5.47
CA TYR A 247 13.54 10.05 -5.03
C TYR A 247 14.40 9.50 -6.18
N ASP A 248 14.21 9.99 -7.42
CA ASP A 248 14.99 9.55 -8.59
C ASP A 248 14.80 8.04 -8.91
N LEU A 249 13.59 7.52 -8.64
CA LEU A 249 13.18 6.11 -8.75
C LEU A 249 12.13 5.81 -9.83
N LEU A 250 11.50 6.83 -10.44
CA LEU A 250 10.48 6.67 -11.48
C LEU A 250 11.15 6.33 -12.82
N PRO A 251 10.88 5.17 -13.44
CA PRO A 251 11.49 4.84 -14.73
C PRO A 251 11.09 5.84 -15.81
N VAL A 252 12.10 6.37 -16.49
CA VAL A 252 11.92 7.30 -17.60
C VAL A 252 12.86 6.89 -18.73
N HIS A 253 12.29 6.80 -19.93
CA HIS A 253 12.97 6.44 -21.18
C HIS A 253 13.72 5.11 -21.09
N ASN A 254 12.99 4.00 -20.90
CA ASN A 254 13.53 2.66 -20.68
C ASN A 254 14.55 2.61 -19.52
N TYR A 255 14.14 3.13 -18.36
CA TYR A 255 14.96 3.18 -17.14
C TYR A 255 16.29 3.94 -17.29
N LYS A 256 16.50 4.73 -18.36
CA LYS A 256 17.70 5.58 -18.49
C LYS A 256 17.79 6.53 -17.30
N PHE A 257 16.66 7.18 -16.99
CA PHE A 257 16.54 8.15 -15.91
C PHE A 257 15.54 7.68 -14.84
N GLY A 258 15.55 8.38 -13.71
CA GLY A 258 14.70 8.09 -12.56
C GLY A 258 13.71 9.21 -12.20
N SER A 259 13.66 10.26 -13.01
CA SER A 259 12.77 11.41 -12.82
C SER A 259 12.60 12.19 -14.13
N HIS A 260 11.50 12.92 -14.27
CA HIS A 260 11.23 13.81 -15.41
C HIS A 260 10.44 15.05 -14.97
N PRO A 261 10.73 16.24 -15.52
CA PRO A 261 10.00 17.47 -15.18
C PRO A 261 8.51 17.43 -15.55
N ASP A 262 8.13 16.62 -16.54
CA ASP A 262 6.73 16.49 -16.99
C ASP A 262 5.94 15.40 -16.22
N SER A 263 6.56 14.72 -15.25
CA SER A 263 5.85 13.74 -14.40
C SER A 263 4.59 14.33 -13.72
N PRO A 264 4.50 15.62 -13.37
CA PRO A 264 3.29 16.19 -12.79
C PRO A 264 2.06 16.12 -13.70
N ASN A 265 2.20 15.86 -15.00
CA ASN A 265 1.06 15.69 -15.91
C ASN A 265 0.33 14.35 -15.71
N ILE A 266 0.98 13.39 -15.04
CA ILE A 266 0.47 12.02 -14.80
C ILE A 266 0.59 11.61 -13.32
N ASP A 267 0.85 12.57 -12.43
CA ASP A 267 0.98 12.32 -10.99
C ASP A 267 -0.39 12.19 -10.30
N SER A 268 -0.38 11.88 -9.01
CA SER A 268 -1.63 11.69 -8.25
C SER A 268 -2.50 12.94 -8.17
N LYS A 269 -1.92 14.14 -8.27
CA LYS A 269 -2.66 15.40 -8.23
C LYS A 269 -3.37 15.64 -9.56
N ALA A 270 -2.68 15.44 -10.68
CA ALA A 270 -3.27 15.55 -12.01
C ALA A 270 -4.39 14.52 -12.21
N LEU A 271 -4.13 13.26 -11.84
CA LEU A 271 -5.13 12.19 -11.92
C LEU A 271 -6.37 12.50 -11.09
N LYS A 272 -6.20 12.90 -9.82
CA LYS A 272 -7.32 13.27 -8.95
C LYS A 272 -8.08 14.50 -9.44
N ALA A 273 -7.38 15.51 -9.93
CA ALA A 273 -8.01 16.78 -10.30
C ALA A 273 -8.77 16.70 -11.63
N LYS A 274 -8.29 15.92 -12.59
CA LYS A 274 -8.82 15.88 -13.96
C LYS A 274 -9.60 14.61 -14.29
N TYR A 275 -9.19 13.45 -13.77
CA TYR A 275 -9.65 12.16 -14.28
C TYR A 275 -10.51 11.38 -13.29
N PHE A 276 -10.15 11.29 -12.01
CA PHE A 276 -10.94 10.49 -11.06
C PHE A 276 -12.32 11.13 -10.80
N THR A 277 -13.38 10.45 -11.25
CA THR A 277 -14.74 11.01 -11.27
C THR A 277 -15.60 10.57 -10.09
N GLN A 278 -15.43 9.32 -9.64
CA GLN A 278 -16.34 8.73 -8.66
C GLN A 278 -16.26 9.44 -7.31
N ASN A 279 -15.07 9.91 -6.92
CA ASN A 279 -14.79 10.55 -5.64
C ASN A 279 -15.37 9.75 -4.44
N GLN A 280 -15.47 8.43 -4.61
CA GLN A 280 -15.87 7.45 -3.62
C GLN A 280 -14.71 6.46 -3.46
N PRO A 281 -14.47 5.94 -2.25
CA PRO A 281 -13.50 4.88 -2.06
C PRO A 281 -14.06 3.56 -2.63
N ASP A 282 -13.33 2.95 -3.56
CA ASP A 282 -13.69 1.66 -4.17
C ASP A 282 -12.56 0.64 -3.98
N GLY A 283 -12.86 -0.65 -3.99
CA GLY A 283 -11.88 -1.71 -3.77
C GLY A 283 -12.27 -3.06 -4.37
N CYS A 284 -11.37 -4.04 -4.29
CA CYS A 284 -11.52 -5.32 -5.00
C CYS A 284 -12.79 -6.12 -4.65
N TRP A 285 -13.25 -6.02 -3.40
CA TRP A 285 -14.47 -6.66 -2.93
C TRP A 285 -15.17 -5.73 -1.93
N LYS A 286 -16.49 -5.87 -1.81
CA LYS A 286 -17.29 -5.10 -0.86
C LYS A 286 -16.69 -5.22 0.55
N GLY A 287 -16.43 -4.09 1.18
CA GLY A 287 -15.81 -4.02 2.52
C GLY A 287 -14.29 -4.08 2.56
N CYS A 288 -13.60 -4.02 1.42
CA CYS A 288 -12.17 -3.77 1.39
C CYS A 288 -11.87 -2.42 2.07
N SER A 289 -11.26 -2.45 3.25
CA SER A 289 -11.04 -1.24 4.04
C SER A 289 -9.95 -0.33 3.48
N MET A 290 -9.09 -0.84 2.59
CA MET A 290 -8.09 -0.04 1.89
C MET A 290 -8.71 0.84 0.81
N ALA A 291 -9.68 0.30 0.06
CA ALA A 291 -10.39 0.96 -1.02
C ALA A 291 -9.48 1.80 -1.97
N CYS A 292 -8.46 1.13 -2.51
CA CYS A 292 -7.47 1.76 -3.39
C CYS A 292 -7.95 1.98 -4.83
N ALA A 293 -8.95 1.24 -5.33
CA ALA A 293 -9.39 1.31 -6.72
C ALA A 293 -9.98 2.69 -7.06
N LYS A 294 -9.76 3.15 -8.29
CA LYS A 294 -10.20 4.46 -8.78
C LYS A 294 -10.70 4.29 -10.19
N ALA A 295 -11.72 5.04 -10.59
CA ALA A 295 -12.22 4.99 -11.95
C ALA A 295 -12.44 6.37 -12.57
N VAL A 296 -12.44 6.38 -13.90
CA VAL A 296 -12.70 7.53 -14.77
C VAL A 296 -13.97 7.24 -15.57
N ASP A 297 -15.08 7.88 -15.20
CA ASP A 297 -16.36 7.72 -15.86
C ASP A 297 -16.49 8.60 -17.10
N GLY A 298 -17.09 8.06 -18.17
CA GLY A 298 -17.45 8.83 -19.35
C GLY A 298 -16.26 9.27 -20.21
N PHE A 299 -15.11 8.62 -20.06
CA PHE A 299 -13.92 8.87 -20.88
C PHE A 299 -14.21 8.52 -22.35
N GLU A 300 -14.00 9.47 -23.25
CA GLU A 300 -14.22 9.27 -24.69
C GLU A 300 -12.96 8.71 -25.36
N ILE A 301 -13.07 7.50 -25.89
CA ILE A 301 -11.97 6.78 -26.54
C ILE A 301 -11.66 7.41 -27.90
N LYS A 302 -10.38 7.68 -28.19
CA LYS A 302 -9.98 8.41 -29.41
C LYS A 302 -9.48 7.50 -30.54
N THR A 303 -9.02 6.31 -30.22
CA THR A 303 -8.37 5.35 -31.12
C THR A 303 -9.05 3.99 -31.10
N GLY A 304 -8.61 3.07 -31.96
CA GLY A 304 -9.03 1.67 -31.91
C GLY A 304 -10.51 1.38 -32.20
N PRO A 305 -10.97 0.14 -31.89
CA PRO A 305 -12.33 -0.32 -32.19
C PRO A 305 -13.42 0.35 -31.35
N TYR A 306 -13.06 0.98 -30.23
CA TYR A 306 -14.00 1.68 -29.35
C TYR A 306 -14.02 3.20 -29.59
N LYS A 307 -13.34 3.70 -30.63
CA LYS A 307 -13.29 5.12 -30.95
C LYS A 307 -14.67 5.78 -30.96
N GLY A 308 -14.79 6.91 -30.24
CA GLY A 308 -16.02 7.70 -30.08
C GLY A 308 -16.99 7.17 -29.02
N GLN A 309 -16.70 6.03 -28.39
CA GLN A 309 -17.50 5.53 -27.27
C GLN A 309 -17.06 6.18 -25.96
N LYS A 310 -18.02 6.41 -25.06
CA LYS A 310 -17.77 6.84 -23.69
C LYS A 310 -17.79 5.62 -22.79
N VAL A 311 -16.70 5.40 -22.07
CA VAL A 311 -16.49 4.21 -21.24
C VAL A 311 -16.16 4.61 -19.81
N VAL A 312 -16.26 3.64 -18.90
CA VAL A 312 -15.64 3.73 -17.57
C VAL A 312 -14.29 3.04 -17.66
N VAL A 313 -13.24 3.69 -17.20
CA VAL A 313 -11.88 3.12 -17.11
C VAL A 313 -11.55 2.91 -15.64
N ASP A 314 -11.20 1.69 -15.26
CA ASP A 314 -10.68 1.37 -13.93
C ASP A 314 -9.17 1.67 -13.87
N GLY A 315 -8.68 2.26 -12.79
CA GLY A 315 -7.33 2.80 -12.65
C GLY A 315 -7.15 4.22 -13.22
N PRO A 316 -5.90 4.61 -13.58
CA PRO A 316 -4.72 3.76 -13.63
C PRO A 316 -4.09 3.53 -12.25
N GLU A 317 -3.45 2.38 -12.09
CA GLU A 317 -2.54 2.11 -10.97
C GLU A 317 -1.16 2.75 -11.20
N TYR A 318 -0.31 2.79 -10.16
CA TYR A 318 1.06 3.32 -10.22
C TYR A 318 1.86 2.73 -11.38
N GLU A 319 1.87 1.40 -11.49
CA GLU A 319 2.68 0.69 -12.48
C GLU A 319 2.28 1.10 -13.91
N THR A 320 0.98 1.30 -14.18
CA THR A 320 0.53 1.78 -15.49
C THR A 320 0.96 3.23 -15.76
N ALA A 321 0.87 4.11 -14.76
CA ALA A 321 1.34 5.50 -14.89
C ALA A 321 2.87 5.57 -15.08
N ALA A 322 3.62 4.75 -14.35
CA ALA A 322 5.07 4.68 -14.45
C ALA A 322 5.52 4.05 -15.78
N ALA A 323 4.78 3.07 -16.30
CA ALA A 323 4.97 2.52 -17.65
C ALA A 323 4.82 3.61 -18.73
N ALA A 324 3.85 4.52 -18.59
CA ALA A 324 3.72 5.67 -19.47
C ALA A 324 4.92 6.62 -19.37
N ALA A 325 5.41 6.91 -18.16
CA ALA A 325 6.65 7.69 -17.95
C ALA A 325 7.87 7.00 -18.58
N ASN A 326 7.94 5.67 -18.50
CA ASN A 326 9.03 4.87 -19.03
C ASN A 326 9.09 4.92 -20.57
N MET A 327 7.92 5.02 -21.23
CA MET A 327 7.78 5.31 -22.66
C MET A 327 8.00 6.80 -23.03
N GLY A 328 8.22 7.68 -22.05
CA GLY A 328 8.31 9.13 -22.27
C GLY A 328 6.97 9.80 -22.58
N CYS A 329 5.86 9.13 -22.26
CA CYS A 329 4.50 9.58 -22.54
C CYS A 329 3.89 10.26 -21.30
N PHE A 330 4.06 11.58 -21.19
CA PHE A 330 3.53 12.40 -20.08
C PHE A 330 2.20 13.08 -20.43
N ASP A 331 1.27 12.31 -21.01
CA ASP A 331 -0.09 12.75 -21.34
C ASP A 331 -1.11 11.87 -20.62
N GLY A 332 -1.92 12.49 -19.76
CA GLY A 332 -2.96 11.79 -19.02
C GLY A 332 -4.04 11.17 -19.92
N ASP A 333 -4.38 11.78 -21.06
CA ASP A 333 -5.41 11.20 -21.95
C ASP A 333 -4.88 9.91 -22.60
N PHE A 334 -3.61 9.92 -23.01
CA PHE A 334 -2.93 8.71 -23.46
C PHE A 334 -2.88 7.65 -22.35
N LEU A 335 -2.52 8.03 -21.13
CA LEU A 335 -2.43 7.10 -19.99
C LEU A 335 -3.77 6.40 -19.73
N ILE A 336 -4.88 7.15 -19.67
CA ILE A 336 -6.21 6.57 -19.44
C ILE A 336 -6.60 5.64 -20.61
N GLU A 337 -6.37 6.06 -21.85
CA GLU A 337 -6.72 5.25 -23.02
C GLU A 337 -5.83 3.99 -23.16
N PHE A 338 -4.54 4.10 -22.86
CA PHE A 338 -3.59 2.99 -22.82
C PHE A 338 -4.01 1.96 -21.77
N ASN A 339 -4.36 2.42 -20.56
CA ASN A 339 -4.85 1.56 -19.49
C ASN A 339 -6.14 0.83 -19.92
N PHE A 340 -7.12 1.57 -20.45
CA PHE A 340 -8.37 0.99 -20.94
C PHE A 340 -8.14 -0.12 -21.96
N TYR A 341 -7.26 0.10 -22.93
CA TYR A 341 -6.98 -0.89 -23.96
C TYR A 341 -6.18 -2.08 -23.47
N CYS A 342 -5.27 -1.88 -22.52
CA CYS A 342 -4.59 -3.00 -21.86
C CYS A 342 -5.60 -3.90 -21.13
N ASP A 343 -6.52 -3.32 -20.35
CA ASP A 343 -7.58 -4.09 -19.68
C ASP A 343 -8.50 -4.79 -20.68
N THR A 344 -8.96 -4.05 -21.70
CA THR A 344 -9.91 -4.56 -22.70
C THR A 344 -9.32 -5.70 -23.54
N TYR A 345 -8.01 -5.65 -23.82
CA TYR A 345 -7.33 -6.68 -24.59
C TYR A 345 -6.71 -7.78 -23.73
N GLY A 346 -6.71 -7.64 -22.40
CA GLY A 346 -6.07 -8.59 -21.48
C GLY A 346 -4.54 -8.56 -21.59
N VAL A 347 -3.96 -7.36 -21.70
CA VAL A 347 -2.51 -7.12 -21.82
C VAL A 347 -2.00 -6.53 -20.52
N ASP A 348 -0.88 -7.05 -20.01
CA ASP A 348 -0.19 -6.48 -18.86
C ASP A 348 0.42 -5.12 -19.20
N THR A 349 0.02 -4.08 -18.47
CA THR A 349 0.48 -2.69 -18.68
C THR A 349 1.98 -2.53 -18.46
N ILE A 350 2.55 -3.28 -17.52
CA ILE A 350 4.00 -3.27 -17.21
C ILE A 350 4.77 -3.82 -18.40
N SER A 351 4.48 -5.06 -18.80
CA SER A 351 5.19 -5.70 -19.89
C SER A 351 5.01 -4.96 -21.21
N ALA A 352 3.81 -4.43 -21.48
CA ALA A 352 3.54 -3.57 -22.62
C ALA A 352 4.42 -2.30 -22.58
N GLY A 353 4.36 -1.52 -21.50
CA GLY A 353 5.11 -0.27 -21.38
C GLY A 353 6.62 -0.45 -21.40
N THR A 354 7.16 -1.37 -20.61
CA THR A 354 8.60 -1.65 -20.56
C THR A 354 9.11 -2.22 -21.90
N CYS A 355 8.35 -3.11 -22.57
CA CYS A 355 8.73 -3.60 -23.90
C CYS A 355 8.71 -2.48 -24.96
N MET A 356 7.69 -1.61 -24.93
CA MET A 356 7.61 -0.46 -25.84
C MET A 356 8.73 0.55 -25.58
N ALA A 357 9.08 0.82 -24.32
CA ALA A 357 10.21 1.67 -23.98
C ALA A 357 11.53 1.11 -24.53
N PHE A 358 11.75 -0.21 -24.44
CA PHE A 358 12.90 -0.88 -25.07
C PHE A 358 12.89 -0.74 -26.60
N ILE A 359 11.72 -0.88 -27.25
CA ILE A 359 11.57 -0.67 -28.69
C ILE A 359 11.93 0.78 -29.06
N MET A 360 11.48 1.76 -28.28
CA MET A 360 11.78 3.18 -28.51
C MET A 360 13.28 3.46 -28.40
N GLU A 361 13.94 2.93 -27.38
CA GLU A 361 15.40 3.07 -27.24
C GLU A 361 16.14 2.41 -28.41
N ALA A 362 15.73 1.21 -28.82
CA ALA A 362 16.31 0.51 -29.96
C ALA A 362 16.11 1.27 -31.29
N TYR A 363 14.97 1.94 -31.45
CA TYR A 363 14.69 2.79 -32.61
C TYR A 363 15.57 4.03 -32.62
N GLU A 364 15.70 4.74 -31.50
CA GLU A 364 16.56 5.92 -31.38
C GLU A 364 18.05 5.58 -31.52
N ALA A 365 18.46 4.39 -31.07
CA ALA A 365 19.81 3.85 -31.26
C ALA A 365 20.07 3.34 -32.70
N GLY A 366 19.05 3.32 -33.56
CA GLY A 366 19.17 2.89 -34.96
C GLY A 366 19.23 1.37 -35.16
N VAL A 367 18.93 0.57 -34.13
CA VAL A 367 18.83 -0.89 -34.24
C VAL A 367 17.66 -1.30 -35.13
N ILE A 368 16.55 -0.59 -34.98
CA ILE A 368 15.37 -0.69 -35.85
C ILE A 368 15.05 0.68 -36.46
N THR A 369 14.22 0.69 -37.50
CA THR A 369 13.91 1.90 -38.30
C THR A 369 12.46 1.84 -38.76
N LYS A 370 11.95 2.90 -39.39
CA LYS A 370 10.59 2.92 -39.97
C LYS A 370 10.28 1.72 -40.85
N LYS A 371 11.29 1.16 -41.54
CA LYS A 371 11.13 -0.01 -42.39
C LYS A 371 10.71 -1.24 -41.58
N HIS A 372 11.27 -1.41 -40.39
CA HIS A 372 10.99 -2.54 -39.51
C HIS A 372 9.65 -2.38 -38.78
N THR A 373 9.24 -1.15 -38.46
CA THR A 373 8.04 -0.84 -37.67
C THR A 373 6.77 -0.65 -38.50
N GLY A 374 6.81 -0.96 -39.81
CA GLY A 374 5.67 -0.75 -40.71
C GLY A 374 5.35 0.73 -40.96
N GLY A 375 6.36 1.61 -40.88
CA GLY A 375 6.25 3.05 -41.13
C GLY A 375 6.16 3.93 -39.89
N LYS A 376 5.98 3.34 -38.70
CA LYS A 376 5.77 4.05 -37.43
C LYS A 376 7.07 4.64 -36.87
N GLU A 377 7.00 5.85 -36.32
CA GLU A 377 8.13 6.50 -35.64
C GLU A 377 8.07 6.27 -34.14
N LEU A 378 8.66 5.17 -33.68
CA LEU A 378 8.64 4.79 -32.27
C LEU A 378 9.78 5.48 -31.51
N LYS A 379 9.69 6.80 -31.33
CA LYS A 379 10.55 7.57 -30.42
C LYS A 379 9.90 7.69 -29.05
N PHE A 380 10.65 8.07 -28.01
CA PHE A 380 10.04 8.36 -26.71
C PHE A 380 8.96 9.44 -26.83
N GLY A 381 7.80 9.20 -26.23
CA GLY A 381 6.64 10.08 -26.29
C GLY A 381 5.72 9.90 -27.51
N ALA A 382 5.95 8.90 -28.38
CA ALA A 382 5.12 8.61 -29.57
C ALA A 382 3.75 7.98 -29.23
N THR A 383 2.88 8.72 -28.52
CA THR A 383 1.62 8.22 -27.94
C THR A 383 0.68 7.56 -28.95
N ASN A 384 0.50 8.15 -30.13
CA ASN A 384 -0.41 7.63 -31.16
C ASN A 384 0.10 6.29 -31.73
N GLU A 385 1.40 6.22 -32.02
CA GLU A 385 2.05 5.03 -32.57
C GLU A 385 2.03 3.87 -31.57
N VAL A 386 2.13 4.16 -30.27
CA VAL A 386 2.00 3.15 -29.20
C VAL A 386 0.60 2.54 -29.19
N LEU A 387 -0.46 3.37 -29.21
CA LEU A 387 -1.84 2.88 -29.26
C LEU A 387 -2.11 2.08 -30.54
N GLU A 388 -1.59 2.54 -31.69
CA GLU A 388 -1.68 1.78 -32.94
C GLU A 388 -1.00 0.40 -32.83
N CYS A 389 0.21 0.34 -32.24
CA CYS A 389 0.90 -0.93 -31.99
C CYS A 389 0.13 -1.84 -31.04
N LEU A 390 -0.55 -1.28 -30.03
CA LEU A 390 -1.37 -2.04 -29.10
C LEU A 390 -2.60 -2.67 -29.78
N HIS A 391 -3.28 -1.92 -30.67
CA HIS A 391 -4.36 -2.49 -31.50
C HIS A 391 -3.84 -3.56 -32.47
N GLU A 392 -2.69 -3.33 -33.09
CA GLU A 392 -2.05 -4.32 -33.96
C GLU A 392 -1.68 -5.60 -33.19
N MET A 393 -1.20 -5.47 -31.95
CA MET A 393 -0.89 -6.57 -31.05
C MET A 393 -2.14 -7.43 -30.80
N ALA A 394 -3.25 -6.80 -30.41
CA ALA A 394 -4.51 -7.50 -30.15
C ALA A 394 -5.04 -8.24 -31.39
N LEU A 395 -4.74 -7.73 -32.59
CA LEU A 395 -5.11 -8.35 -33.87
C LEU A 395 -4.07 -9.35 -34.39
N GLY A 396 -2.91 -9.47 -33.75
CA GLY A 396 -1.81 -10.33 -34.20
C GLY A 396 -1.26 -9.95 -35.58
N LYS A 397 -1.25 -8.66 -35.92
CA LYS A 397 -0.81 -8.17 -37.25
C LYS A 397 0.31 -7.13 -37.12
N GLY A 398 0.94 -6.82 -38.26
CA GLY A 398 1.89 -5.72 -38.35
C GLY A 398 3.07 -5.84 -37.38
N PHE A 399 3.56 -4.70 -36.92
CA PHE A 399 4.62 -4.66 -35.92
C PHE A 399 4.08 -4.95 -34.51
N GLY A 400 2.78 -4.72 -34.27
CA GLY A 400 2.12 -5.13 -33.03
C GLY A 400 2.24 -6.64 -32.73
N ALA A 401 2.27 -7.49 -33.76
CA ALA A 401 2.50 -8.93 -33.60
C ALA A 401 3.89 -9.27 -33.02
N ASP A 402 4.92 -8.50 -33.40
CA ASP A 402 6.28 -8.63 -32.87
C ASP A 402 6.34 -8.04 -31.45
N TYR A 403 5.75 -6.86 -31.24
CA TYR A 403 5.65 -6.20 -29.94
C TYR A 403 5.03 -7.12 -28.88
N GLY A 404 3.96 -7.86 -29.24
CA GLY A 404 3.31 -8.84 -28.36
C GLY A 404 4.13 -10.09 -28.00
N LYS A 405 5.36 -10.24 -28.51
CA LYS A 405 6.26 -11.35 -28.15
C LYS A 405 7.24 -11.02 -27.02
N GLY A 406 7.30 -9.75 -26.59
CA GLY A 406 8.14 -9.30 -25.48
C GLY A 406 9.63 -9.13 -25.81
N ILE A 407 10.37 -8.54 -24.88
CA ILE A 407 11.76 -8.09 -25.09
C ILE A 407 12.67 -9.26 -25.47
N ARG A 408 12.57 -10.40 -24.79
CA ARG A 408 13.44 -11.56 -25.05
C ARG A 408 13.35 -12.03 -26.49
N TRP A 409 12.14 -12.10 -27.04
CA TRP A 409 11.93 -12.54 -28.40
C TRP A 409 12.47 -11.51 -29.41
N LEU A 410 12.21 -10.22 -29.16
CA LEU A 410 12.72 -9.12 -29.99
C LEU A 410 14.26 -9.09 -30.03
N LYS A 411 14.93 -9.24 -28.88
CA LYS A 411 16.41 -9.35 -28.82
C LYS A 411 16.91 -10.44 -29.77
N ASN A 412 16.36 -11.65 -29.65
CA ASN A 412 16.76 -12.79 -30.47
C ASN A 412 16.51 -12.56 -31.96
N LYS A 413 15.34 -11.99 -32.31
CA LYS A 413 14.98 -11.66 -33.68
C LYS A 413 15.96 -10.65 -34.27
N TRP A 414 16.20 -9.53 -33.60
CA TRP A 414 17.02 -8.45 -34.14
C TRP A 414 18.49 -8.82 -34.26
N ILE A 415 19.02 -9.62 -33.33
CA ILE A 415 20.38 -10.19 -33.45
C ILE A 415 20.47 -11.06 -34.71
N LYS A 416 19.52 -11.99 -34.88
CA LYS A 416 19.55 -12.97 -35.97
C LYS A 416 19.26 -12.37 -37.35
N GLU A 417 18.25 -11.49 -37.43
CA GLU A 417 17.73 -10.98 -38.70
C GLU A 417 18.33 -9.64 -39.09
N TYR A 418 18.66 -8.78 -38.12
CA TYR A 418 19.13 -7.41 -38.38
C TYR A 418 20.62 -7.22 -38.05
N GLY A 419 21.28 -8.24 -37.48
CA GLY A 419 22.69 -8.15 -37.08
C GLY A 419 22.93 -7.18 -35.93
N ALA A 420 21.93 -6.99 -35.07
CA ALA A 420 22.02 -6.08 -33.92
C ALA A 420 23.08 -6.52 -32.91
N ASP A 421 23.70 -5.56 -32.21
CA ASP A 421 24.67 -5.83 -31.14
C ASP A 421 23.98 -6.53 -29.97
N ALA A 422 24.31 -7.81 -29.79
CA ALA A 422 23.75 -8.66 -28.75
C ALA A 422 24.04 -8.14 -27.33
N GLN A 423 25.22 -7.57 -27.10
CA GLN A 423 25.61 -7.05 -25.80
C GLN A 423 24.84 -5.77 -25.46
N PHE A 424 24.71 -4.87 -26.44
CA PHE A 424 23.91 -3.65 -26.28
C PHE A 424 22.44 -3.99 -25.96
N LEU A 425 21.83 -4.88 -26.75
CA LEU A 425 20.45 -5.30 -26.53
C LEU A 425 20.25 -6.03 -25.19
N GLN A 426 21.23 -6.82 -24.74
CA GLN A 426 21.17 -7.46 -23.42
C GLN A 426 21.33 -6.44 -22.29
N ASP A 427 22.08 -5.36 -22.49
CA ASP A 427 22.28 -4.34 -21.46
C ASP A 427 21.07 -3.45 -21.28
N ILE A 428 20.39 -3.04 -22.36
CA ILE A 428 19.21 -2.15 -22.31
C ILE A 428 17.88 -2.89 -22.16
N GLY A 429 17.83 -4.19 -22.50
CA GLY A 429 16.60 -4.98 -22.47
C GLY A 429 16.22 -5.35 -21.04
N MET A 430 15.36 -4.54 -20.43
CA MET A 430 14.88 -4.67 -19.06
C MET A 430 13.93 -5.87 -18.87
N GLU A 431 14.45 -7.08 -19.05
CA GLU A 431 13.77 -8.36 -18.78
C GLU A 431 14.72 -9.36 -18.10
N VAL A 432 14.16 -10.20 -17.22
CA VAL A 432 14.82 -11.39 -16.68
C VAL A 432 13.83 -12.55 -16.68
N LYS A 433 14.30 -13.77 -16.96
CA LYS A 433 13.45 -14.98 -17.09
C LYS A 433 12.28 -14.85 -18.10
N GLY A 434 12.31 -13.87 -18.99
CA GLY A 434 11.33 -13.67 -20.04
C GLY A 434 10.16 -12.79 -19.59
N LEU A 435 10.29 -12.15 -18.43
CA LEU A 435 9.35 -11.18 -17.91
C LEU A 435 10.05 -9.82 -17.79
N GLU A 436 9.37 -8.78 -18.25
CA GLU A 436 9.79 -7.39 -18.16
C GLU A 436 9.86 -6.91 -16.70
N TYR A 437 10.77 -5.98 -16.41
CA TYR A 437 10.87 -5.38 -15.07
C TYR A 437 9.63 -4.55 -14.76
N SER A 438 9.17 -4.60 -13.51
CA SER A 438 8.20 -3.64 -13.00
C SER A 438 8.83 -2.27 -12.77
N GLU A 439 8.00 -1.23 -12.66
CA GLU A 439 8.36 0.15 -12.90
C GLU A 439 9.05 0.83 -11.69
N TYR A 440 10.22 0.31 -11.28
CA TYR A 440 11.09 0.94 -10.30
C TYR A 440 12.56 0.90 -10.73
N VAL A 441 13.24 2.05 -10.72
CA VAL A 441 14.68 2.12 -11.03
C VAL A 441 15.51 1.48 -9.90
N SER A 442 16.13 0.34 -10.17
CA SER A 442 16.85 -0.45 -9.15
C SER A 442 18.36 -0.18 -9.06
N LYS A 443 18.92 0.70 -9.91
CA LYS A 443 20.38 0.95 -10.05
C LYS A 443 21.11 1.19 -8.73
N GLU A 444 20.46 1.83 -7.75
CA GLU A 444 21.07 2.21 -6.47
C GLU A 444 20.61 1.35 -5.27
N SER A 445 19.83 0.29 -5.49
CA SER A 445 19.43 -0.65 -4.45
C SER A 445 19.86 -2.08 -4.80
N LEU A 446 20.90 -2.55 -4.13
CA LEU A 446 21.37 -3.95 -4.25
C LEU A 446 20.28 -4.94 -3.81
N ALA A 447 19.50 -4.59 -2.78
CA ALA A 447 18.38 -5.42 -2.34
C ALA A 447 17.29 -5.52 -3.41
N GLN A 448 16.93 -4.41 -4.06
CA GLN A 448 15.92 -4.45 -5.13
C GLN A 448 16.44 -5.18 -6.37
N GLN A 449 17.70 -4.98 -6.76
CA GLN A 449 18.35 -5.70 -7.86
C GLN A 449 18.28 -7.22 -7.67
N ALA A 450 18.70 -7.70 -6.50
CA ALA A 450 18.63 -9.12 -6.16
C ALA A 450 17.18 -9.60 -6.01
N GLY A 451 16.29 -8.76 -5.46
CA GLY A 451 14.87 -9.07 -5.32
C GLY A 451 14.20 -9.38 -6.66
N TYR A 452 14.43 -8.54 -7.67
CA TYR A 452 13.92 -8.73 -9.03
C TYR A 452 14.47 -9.98 -9.69
N THR A 453 15.78 -10.15 -9.66
CA THR A 453 16.45 -11.25 -10.37
C THR A 453 16.26 -12.59 -9.71
N MET A 454 16.15 -12.67 -8.39
CA MET A 454 15.95 -13.93 -7.66
C MET A 454 14.49 -14.38 -7.60
N ALA A 455 13.54 -13.48 -7.88
CA ALA A 455 12.13 -13.82 -7.94
C ALA A 455 11.90 -14.95 -8.95
N VAL A 456 11.16 -15.98 -8.53
CA VAL A 456 11.06 -17.22 -9.32
C VAL A 456 10.26 -17.01 -10.61
N LYS A 457 9.29 -16.08 -10.56
CA LYS A 457 8.41 -15.75 -11.68
C LYS A 457 9.03 -14.76 -12.68
N GLY A 458 10.16 -14.16 -12.35
CA GLY A 458 10.75 -13.02 -13.08
C GLY A 458 10.67 -11.72 -12.28
N PRO A 459 11.17 -10.59 -12.83
CA PRO A 459 11.40 -9.34 -12.11
C PRO A 459 10.13 -8.55 -11.81
N GLN A 460 9.34 -9.07 -10.86
CA GLN A 460 8.23 -8.34 -10.22
C GLN A 460 8.65 -7.74 -8.88
N HIS A 461 8.17 -6.53 -8.57
CA HIS A 461 8.35 -5.90 -7.26
C HIS A 461 7.51 -6.57 -6.17
N ASP A 462 6.52 -7.36 -6.57
CA ASP A 462 5.56 -7.95 -5.67
C ASP A 462 6.20 -8.86 -4.61
N GLU A 463 7.23 -9.64 -4.96
CA GLU A 463 7.95 -10.48 -4.00
C GLU A 463 8.90 -9.67 -3.12
N ALA A 464 9.60 -8.70 -3.71
CA ALA A 464 10.60 -7.90 -3.02
C ALA A 464 10.46 -6.44 -3.43
N TRP A 465 9.86 -5.65 -2.53
CA TRP A 465 9.84 -4.19 -2.63
C TRP A 465 10.65 -3.59 -1.48
N LEU A 466 11.97 -3.55 -1.67
CA LEU A 466 12.97 -3.22 -0.65
C LEU A 466 13.66 -1.88 -0.90
N ILE A 467 13.32 -1.22 -2.01
CA ILE A 467 13.99 0.00 -2.48
C ILE A 467 14.05 1.11 -1.42
N PHE A 468 12.96 1.34 -0.69
CA PHE A 468 12.91 2.34 0.38
C PHE A 468 13.78 1.95 1.57
N MET A 469 13.81 0.67 1.94
CA MET A 469 14.61 0.21 3.08
C MET A 469 16.10 0.31 2.79
N ASP A 470 16.50 -0.06 1.57
CA ASP A 470 17.91 -0.10 1.18
C ASP A 470 18.43 1.29 0.79
N MET A 471 17.82 1.94 -0.20
CA MET A 471 18.34 3.17 -0.79
C MET A 471 17.89 4.42 -0.04
N VAL A 472 16.60 4.53 0.29
CA VAL A 472 16.03 5.79 0.82
C VAL A 472 16.32 5.94 2.31
N ASN A 473 16.12 4.87 3.08
CA ASN A 473 16.24 4.89 4.54
C ASN A 473 17.53 4.27 5.06
N ASN A 474 18.33 3.60 4.20
CA ASN A 474 19.57 2.91 4.56
C ASN A 474 19.47 2.02 5.82
N GLN A 475 18.37 1.26 5.91
CA GLN A 475 18.03 0.42 7.06
C GLN A 475 18.75 -0.94 7.05
N ILE A 476 19.19 -1.39 5.88
CA ILE A 476 19.82 -2.70 5.65
C ILE A 476 21.22 -2.55 5.01
N PRO A 477 22.19 -1.92 5.70
CA PRO A 477 23.45 -1.50 5.07
C PRO A 477 24.35 -2.67 4.64
N SER A 478 24.39 -3.76 5.41
CA SER A 478 25.29 -4.89 5.12
C SER A 478 24.70 -5.92 4.13
N PHE A 479 25.56 -6.77 3.56
CA PHE A 479 25.11 -7.89 2.73
C PHE A 479 24.25 -8.89 3.51
N GLU A 480 24.53 -9.08 4.80
CA GLU A 480 23.77 -9.97 5.67
C GLU A 480 22.38 -9.40 5.96
N ASP A 481 22.28 -8.09 6.23
CA ASP A 481 20.98 -7.42 6.42
C ASP A 481 20.13 -7.52 5.15
N LYS A 482 20.74 -7.27 3.98
CA LYS A 482 20.10 -7.42 2.68
C LYS A 482 19.64 -8.86 2.44
N ALA A 483 20.48 -9.85 2.73
CA ALA A 483 20.14 -11.27 2.61
C ALA A 483 18.97 -11.66 3.52
N ASN A 484 18.94 -11.15 4.75
CA ASN A 484 17.83 -11.37 5.68
C ASN A 484 16.53 -10.72 5.20
N ALA A 485 16.58 -9.51 4.64
CA ALA A 485 15.43 -8.86 4.01
C ALA A 485 14.93 -9.65 2.79
N LEU A 486 15.85 -10.08 1.91
CA LEU A 486 15.57 -10.91 0.74
C LEU A 486 15.09 -12.32 1.09
N TYR A 487 15.19 -12.74 2.35
CA TYR A 487 14.57 -13.95 2.88
C TYR A 487 13.18 -13.65 3.44
N TYR A 488 13.07 -12.68 4.35
CA TYR A 488 11.83 -12.40 5.07
C TYR A 488 10.71 -11.88 4.15
N TYR A 489 10.97 -10.81 3.39
CA TYR A 489 9.92 -10.08 2.68
C TYR A 489 9.26 -10.90 1.56
N PRO A 490 10.01 -11.62 0.69
CA PRO A 490 9.41 -12.50 -0.30
C PRO A 490 8.57 -13.62 0.30
N LEU A 491 9.01 -14.19 1.42
CA LEU A 491 8.26 -15.26 2.10
C LEU A 491 7.00 -14.72 2.78
N TRP A 492 7.07 -13.57 3.44
CA TRP A 492 5.89 -12.92 4.01
C TRP A 492 4.87 -12.54 2.94
N ARG A 493 5.33 -11.98 1.82
CA ARG A 493 4.46 -11.62 0.70
C ARG A 493 3.88 -12.83 -0.03
N THR A 494 4.61 -13.94 -0.08
CA THR A 494 4.09 -15.24 -0.56
C THR A 494 2.98 -15.74 0.37
N TRP A 495 3.11 -15.55 1.68
CA TRP A 495 2.11 -16.00 2.65
C TRP A 495 0.73 -15.36 2.42
N PHE A 496 0.69 -14.06 2.08
CA PHE A 496 -0.55 -13.40 1.64
C PHE A 496 -1.20 -14.11 0.45
N ALA A 497 -0.42 -14.47 -0.57
CA ALA A 497 -0.93 -15.15 -1.76
C ALA A 497 -1.45 -16.56 -1.45
N LEU A 498 -0.82 -17.28 -0.52
CA LEU A 498 -1.29 -18.59 -0.07
C LEU A 498 -2.66 -18.54 0.64
N HIS A 499 -2.98 -17.39 1.24
CA HIS A 499 -4.21 -17.18 2.01
C HIS A 499 -5.25 -16.32 1.29
N GLY A 500 -4.99 -15.87 0.05
CA GLY A 500 -5.90 -15.01 -0.70
C GLY A 500 -6.09 -13.62 -0.09
N LEU A 501 -5.07 -13.10 0.60
CA LEU A 501 -5.14 -11.81 1.31
C LEU A 501 -4.43 -10.70 0.54
N CYS A 502 -4.95 -9.47 0.63
CA CYS A 502 -4.30 -8.28 0.07
C CYS A 502 -3.15 -7.82 0.98
N LYS A 503 -1.98 -7.56 0.38
CA LYS A 503 -0.78 -7.14 1.11
C LYS A 503 -0.71 -5.63 1.40
N LEU A 504 -1.50 -4.80 0.70
CA LEU A 504 -1.49 -3.35 0.91
C LEU A 504 -1.98 -2.97 2.32
N ILE A 505 -2.94 -3.75 2.83
CA ILE A 505 -3.46 -3.59 4.20
C ILE A 505 -2.35 -3.74 5.25
N TRP A 506 -1.31 -4.53 4.96
CA TRP A 506 -0.23 -4.75 5.90
C TRP A 506 0.71 -3.55 6.06
N ASN A 507 1.07 -2.83 4.99
CA ASN A 507 2.17 -1.88 5.08
C ASN A 507 1.95 -0.51 4.43
N ASP A 508 0.90 -0.28 3.66
CA ASP A 508 0.64 1.03 3.04
C ASP A 508 0.16 2.03 4.08
N VAL A 509 -0.73 1.58 4.96
CA VAL A 509 -1.10 2.30 6.17
C VAL A 509 -0.51 1.54 7.35
N VAL A 510 0.17 2.23 8.25
CA VAL A 510 0.80 1.62 9.44
C VAL A 510 0.20 2.16 10.73
N PRO A 511 0.17 1.37 11.82
CA PRO A 511 -0.32 1.82 13.12
C PRO A 511 0.45 3.05 13.62
N ALA A 512 -0.25 3.98 14.27
CA ALA A 512 0.35 5.22 14.78
C ALA A 512 1.46 4.99 15.82
N ASP A 513 1.43 3.86 16.52
CA ASP A 513 2.42 3.45 17.51
C ASP A 513 3.59 2.64 16.90
N ASN A 514 3.59 2.34 15.59
CA ASN A 514 4.65 1.57 14.94
C ASN A 514 6.05 2.23 15.09
N LYS A 515 6.07 3.56 15.26
CA LYS A 515 7.28 4.35 15.57
C LYS A 515 7.98 3.98 16.88
N LYS A 516 7.34 3.17 17.75
CA LYS A 516 7.95 2.68 19.00
C LYS A 516 9.07 1.67 18.74
N TYR A 517 9.05 0.99 17.58
CA TYR A 517 10.06 0.02 17.21
C TYR A 517 11.26 0.68 16.53
N LYS A 518 12.44 0.02 16.62
CA LYS A 518 13.60 0.42 15.82
C LYS A 518 13.27 0.36 14.32
N PRO A 519 13.84 1.22 13.47
CA PRO A 519 13.47 1.33 12.05
C PRO A 519 13.41 -0.01 11.29
N GLN A 520 14.39 -0.90 11.48
CA GLN A 520 14.44 -2.22 10.84
C GLN A 520 13.27 -3.13 11.24
N VAL A 521 12.83 -3.03 12.51
CA VAL A 521 11.71 -3.82 13.04
C VAL A 521 10.38 -3.16 12.64
N ALA A 522 10.30 -1.83 12.72
CA ALA A 522 9.14 -1.05 12.30
C ALA A 522 8.78 -1.28 10.82
N ALA A 523 9.78 -1.55 9.98
CA ALA A 523 9.58 -1.87 8.56
C ALA A 523 8.83 -3.19 8.32
N LYS A 524 8.74 -4.09 9.31
CA LYS A 524 7.89 -5.29 9.25
C LYS A 524 6.43 -5.01 9.66
N VAL A 525 6.15 -3.84 10.25
CA VAL A 525 4.84 -3.48 10.84
C VAL A 525 4.35 -4.56 11.82
N PRO A 526 5.06 -4.79 12.95
CA PRO A 526 4.80 -5.94 13.82
C PRO A 526 3.36 -6.04 14.34
N GLY A 527 2.70 -4.90 14.56
CA GLY A 527 1.30 -4.87 14.99
C GLY A 527 0.37 -5.55 13.99
N HIS A 528 0.48 -5.21 12.70
CA HIS A 528 -0.32 -5.87 11.67
C HIS A 528 0.08 -7.33 11.47
N VAL A 529 1.36 -7.68 11.57
CA VAL A 529 1.80 -9.09 11.49
C VAL A 529 1.10 -9.94 12.56
N GLU A 530 1.05 -9.44 13.80
CA GLU A 530 0.30 -10.09 14.88
C GLU A 530 -1.20 -10.19 14.56
N ASP A 531 -1.80 -9.11 14.04
CA ASP A 531 -3.22 -9.10 13.69
C ASP A 531 -3.54 -10.16 12.60
N PHE A 532 -2.66 -10.34 11.60
CA PHE A 532 -2.80 -11.39 10.59
C PHE A 532 -2.60 -12.81 11.15
N PHE A 533 -1.70 -13.01 12.11
CA PHE A 533 -1.57 -14.32 12.79
C PHE A 533 -2.79 -14.66 13.61
N LYS A 534 -3.42 -13.66 14.25
CA LYS A 534 -4.68 -13.85 14.99
C LYS A 534 -5.87 -14.07 14.07
N PHE A 535 -5.87 -13.45 12.90
CA PHE A 535 -6.81 -13.80 11.83
C PHE A 535 -6.67 -15.27 11.40
N TYR A 536 -5.45 -15.73 11.12
CA TYR A 536 -5.16 -17.13 10.77
C TYR A 536 -5.61 -18.10 11.88
N GLU A 537 -5.25 -17.80 13.14
CA GLU A 537 -5.65 -18.59 14.31
C GLU A 537 -7.17 -18.66 14.45
N GLY A 538 -7.86 -17.53 14.26
CA GLY A 538 -9.32 -17.48 14.34
C GLY A 538 -10.01 -18.25 13.21
N MET A 539 -9.44 -18.25 12.01
CA MET A 539 -9.97 -19.00 10.88
C MET A 539 -9.77 -20.50 11.04
N LEU A 540 -8.56 -20.93 11.40
CA LEU A 540 -8.15 -22.34 11.33
C LEU A 540 -8.08 -23.05 12.69
N GLY A 541 -8.19 -22.33 13.79
CA GLY A 541 -8.01 -22.86 15.15
C GLY A 541 -6.58 -23.26 15.48
N LYS A 542 -5.60 -22.83 14.67
CA LYS A 542 -4.18 -23.17 14.82
C LYS A 542 -3.37 -21.87 14.95
N PRO A 543 -2.66 -21.65 16.06
CA PRO A 543 -1.78 -20.50 16.17
C PRO A 543 -0.61 -20.65 15.20
N ILE A 544 -0.09 -19.50 14.75
CA ILE A 544 1.11 -19.42 13.92
C ILE A 544 2.00 -18.29 14.43
N ASP A 545 3.31 -18.47 14.30
CA ASP A 545 4.32 -17.47 14.60
C ASP A 545 5.15 -17.12 13.35
N GLU A 546 6.12 -16.22 13.50
CA GLU A 546 6.95 -15.77 12.38
C GLU A 546 7.70 -16.93 11.72
N GLU A 547 8.24 -17.86 12.51
CA GLU A 547 8.97 -19.01 11.99
C GLU A 547 8.05 -19.98 11.24
N GLY A 548 6.89 -20.32 11.81
CA GLY A 548 5.88 -21.13 11.17
C GLY A 548 5.42 -20.55 9.83
N MET A 549 5.10 -19.25 9.81
CA MET A 549 4.74 -18.52 8.59
C MET A 549 5.86 -18.59 7.54
N LEU A 550 7.10 -18.31 7.94
CA LEU A 550 8.25 -18.35 7.03
C LEU A 550 8.46 -19.77 6.48
N ASN A 551 8.25 -20.82 7.28
CA ASN A 551 8.38 -22.21 6.87
C ASN A 551 7.28 -22.64 5.89
N GLU A 552 6.02 -22.20 6.09
CA GLU A 552 4.94 -22.42 5.12
C GLU A 552 5.30 -21.84 3.75
N SER A 553 5.69 -20.57 3.70
CA SER A 553 6.10 -19.91 2.45
C SER A 553 7.39 -20.49 1.87
N ALA A 554 8.37 -20.83 2.71
CA ALA A 554 9.64 -21.37 2.25
C ALA A 554 9.47 -22.71 1.54
N ARG A 555 8.56 -23.57 2.01
CA ARG A 555 8.21 -24.82 1.30
C ARG A 555 7.76 -24.55 -0.13
N VAL A 556 6.79 -23.64 -0.30
CA VAL A 556 6.25 -23.30 -1.62
C VAL A 556 7.30 -22.64 -2.51
N HIS A 557 8.07 -21.70 -1.98
CA HIS A 557 9.07 -20.98 -2.75
C HIS A 557 10.23 -21.89 -3.21
N ASN A 558 10.63 -22.86 -2.38
CA ASN A 558 11.63 -23.86 -2.79
C ASN A 558 11.06 -24.84 -3.81
N LEU A 559 9.80 -25.27 -3.65
CA LEU A 559 9.13 -26.10 -4.66
C LEU A 559 9.05 -25.40 -6.02
N GLN A 560 8.69 -24.12 -6.05
CA GLN A 560 8.68 -23.32 -7.29
C GLN A 560 10.07 -23.25 -7.94
N ARG A 561 11.14 -23.13 -7.14
CA ARG A 561 12.52 -23.14 -7.64
C ARG A 561 12.90 -24.50 -8.23
N ILE A 562 12.46 -25.60 -7.62
CA ILE A 562 12.67 -26.96 -8.15
C ILE A 562 11.87 -27.17 -9.45
N ILE A 563 10.63 -26.67 -9.53
CA ILE A 563 9.85 -26.70 -10.77
C ILE A 563 10.60 -25.96 -11.89
N ALA A 564 11.21 -24.81 -11.60
CA ALA A 564 12.05 -24.12 -12.58
C ALA A 564 13.25 -24.99 -13.01
N ARG A 565 13.88 -25.75 -12.09
CA ARG A 565 14.93 -26.73 -12.42
C ARG A 565 14.43 -27.85 -13.32
N MET A 566 13.24 -28.39 -13.07
CA MET A 566 12.62 -29.41 -13.93
C MET A 566 12.44 -28.92 -15.38
N LEU A 567 12.21 -27.61 -15.56
CA LEU A 567 12.07 -26.97 -16.87
C LEU A 567 13.41 -26.54 -17.49
N GLY A 568 14.55 -26.83 -16.84
CA GLY A 568 15.90 -26.48 -17.31
C GLY A 568 16.39 -25.08 -16.94
N TYR A 569 15.65 -24.35 -16.10
CA TYR A 569 15.98 -23.01 -15.61
C TYR A 569 16.30 -23.03 -14.11
N GLY A 570 16.36 -21.87 -13.43
CA GLY A 570 16.48 -21.79 -11.97
C GLY A 570 17.92 -21.91 -11.46
N MET A 571 18.90 -21.58 -12.30
CA MET A 571 20.31 -21.49 -11.89
C MET A 571 20.78 -20.02 -11.82
N ARG A 572 21.98 -19.79 -11.30
CA ARG A 572 22.59 -18.46 -11.18
C ARG A 572 22.60 -17.67 -12.49
N LYS A 573 22.83 -18.34 -13.62
CA LYS A 573 22.78 -17.71 -14.96
C LYS A 573 21.42 -17.05 -15.27
N ASP A 574 20.33 -17.58 -14.70
CA ASP A 574 18.97 -17.09 -14.90
C ASP A 574 18.61 -15.96 -13.93
N ASP A 575 19.42 -15.77 -12.88
CA ASP A 575 19.35 -14.68 -11.92
C ASP A 575 20.40 -13.61 -12.26
N MET A 576 20.64 -13.32 -13.54
CA MET A 576 21.55 -12.25 -13.97
C MET A 576 20.76 -11.05 -14.49
N PRO A 577 21.00 -9.83 -13.98
CA PRO A 577 20.27 -8.65 -14.43
C PRO A 577 20.81 -8.14 -15.77
N PRO A 578 19.99 -7.48 -16.61
CA PRO A 578 20.50 -6.57 -17.63
C PRO A 578 21.30 -5.46 -16.95
N PHE A 579 22.37 -4.98 -17.59
CA PHE A 579 23.25 -4.01 -16.92
C PHE A 579 22.51 -2.70 -16.59
N ARG A 580 21.49 -2.31 -17.36
CA ARG A 580 20.62 -1.15 -17.07
C ARG A 580 19.96 -1.21 -15.69
N ALA A 581 19.66 -2.39 -15.15
CA ALA A 581 19.10 -2.53 -13.80
C ALA A 581 20.15 -2.26 -12.69
N VAL A 582 21.43 -2.32 -13.03
CA VAL A 582 22.54 -2.21 -12.07
C VAL A 582 23.30 -0.90 -12.24
N GLY A 583 23.40 -0.34 -13.45
CA GLY A 583 24.16 0.87 -13.72
C GLY A 583 23.83 1.52 -15.08
N PRO A 584 24.54 2.61 -15.42
CA PRO A 584 24.32 3.34 -16.68
C PRO A 584 24.92 2.57 -17.87
N VAL A 585 24.13 2.34 -18.91
CA VAL A 585 24.57 1.62 -20.13
C VAL A 585 25.14 2.57 -21.18
N THR A 586 24.59 3.78 -21.27
CA THR A 586 25.03 4.81 -22.23
C THR A 586 25.77 5.96 -21.55
N LYS A 587 26.53 6.71 -22.36
CA LYS A 587 27.21 7.94 -21.94
C LYS A 587 26.23 8.99 -21.40
N GLU A 588 25.10 9.14 -22.09
CA GLU A 588 24.00 10.03 -21.69
C GLU A 588 23.50 9.72 -20.28
N GLU A 589 23.27 8.44 -19.98
CA GLU A 589 22.84 8.03 -18.64
C GLU A 589 23.89 8.35 -17.57
N TYR A 590 25.17 8.06 -17.86
CA TYR A 590 26.24 8.34 -16.92
C TYR A 590 26.31 9.84 -16.63
N GLU A 591 26.34 10.66 -17.66
CA GLU A 591 26.52 12.11 -17.56
C GLU A 591 25.35 12.78 -16.84
N SER A 592 24.12 12.26 -16.99
CA SER A 592 22.93 12.77 -16.29
C SER A 592 23.05 12.80 -14.75
N ARG A 593 23.96 11.97 -14.20
CA ARG A 593 24.16 11.81 -12.75
C ARG A 593 25.63 11.77 -12.33
N ALA A 594 26.56 12.13 -13.23
CA ALA A 594 28.00 12.01 -12.98
C ALA A 594 28.42 12.71 -11.68
N ASP A 595 28.14 14.01 -11.57
CA ASP A 595 28.57 14.84 -10.43
C ASP A 595 27.83 14.52 -9.13
N ARG A 596 26.57 14.07 -9.23
CA ARG A 596 25.72 13.79 -8.07
C ARG A 596 25.99 12.42 -7.45
N TYR A 597 26.34 11.43 -8.27
CA TYR A 597 26.38 10.02 -7.85
C TYR A 597 27.61 9.26 -8.35
N TYR A 598 27.83 9.14 -9.66
CA TYR A 598 28.77 8.14 -10.18
C TYR A 598 30.24 8.51 -9.96
N ASP A 599 30.63 9.77 -10.19
CA ASP A 599 32.00 10.23 -9.94
C ASP A 599 32.31 10.21 -8.44
N LYS A 600 31.31 10.49 -7.60
CA LYS A 600 31.40 10.35 -6.14
C LYS A 600 31.62 8.90 -5.72
N GLN A 601 30.86 7.96 -6.28
CA GLN A 601 31.01 6.53 -6.00
C GLN A 601 32.39 6.01 -6.44
N LEU A 602 32.87 6.42 -7.62
CA LEU A 602 34.23 6.08 -8.07
C LEU A 602 35.28 6.56 -7.07
N LYS A 603 35.19 7.81 -6.63
CA LYS A 603 36.18 8.41 -5.74
C LYS A 603 36.12 7.87 -4.31
N GLU A 604 34.93 7.86 -3.72
CA GLU A 604 34.76 7.59 -2.27
C GLU A 604 34.64 6.10 -1.93
N ILE A 605 34.09 5.29 -2.83
CA ILE A 605 33.82 3.87 -2.57
C ILE A 605 34.80 2.97 -3.31
N ILE A 606 35.06 3.26 -4.59
CA ILE A 606 35.94 2.43 -5.43
C ILE A 606 37.41 2.85 -5.27
N GLY A 607 37.67 4.11 -4.86
CA GLY A 607 39.02 4.65 -4.67
C GLY A 607 39.71 5.05 -5.99
N VAL A 608 38.93 5.32 -7.04
CA VAL A 608 39.43 5.75 -8.36
C VAL A 608 39.11 7.22 -8.56
N ASP A 609 40.12 8.04 -8.86
CA ASP A 609 39.90 9.43 -9.25
C ASP A 609 39.27 9.49 -10.66
N PRO A 610 38.05 10.06 -10.80
CA PRO A 610 37.44 10.24 -12.11
C PRO A 610 38.13 11.33 -12.95
N ALA A 611 38.95 12.19 -12.37
CA ALA A 611 39.63 13.26 -13.11
C ALA A 611 40.56 12.68 -14.19
N GLY A 612 40.44 13.19 -15.42
CA GLY A 612 41.28 12.79 -16.55
C GLY A 612 40.89 11.48 -17.24
N LYS A 613 39.82 10.80 -16.81
CA LYS A 613 39.26 9.60 -17.48
C LYS A 613 38.12 9.97 -18.41
N SER A 614 37.99 9.26 -19.53
CA SER A 614 36.82 9.37 -20.40
C SER A 614 35.57 8.79 -19.72
N THR A 615 34.38 9.21 -20.15
CA THR A 615 33.11 8.67 -19.61
C THR A 615 33.02 7.15 -19.79
N GLU A 616 33.50 6.63 -20.92
CA GLU A 616 33.52 5.20 -21.23
C GLU A 616 34.45 4.41 -20.29
N GLU A 617 35.63 4.96 -19.97
CA GLU A 617 36.54 4.36 -18.98
C GLU A 617 35.90 4.32 -17.59
N LYS A 618 35.25 5.41 -17.18
CA LYS A 618 34.53 5.49 -15.90
C LYS A 618 33.40 4.47 -15.82
N MET A 619 32.59 4.37 -16.88
CA MET A 619 31.50 3.39 -16.98
C MET A 619 31.99 1.95 -16.89
N LYS A 620 33.12 1.62 -17.52
CA LYS A 620 33.71 0.27 -17.44
C LYS A 620 34.10 -0.09 -16.01
N ILE A 621 34.81 0.80 -15.31
CA ILE A 621 35.21 0.58 -13.91
C ILE A 621 33.97 0.43 -13.01
N LEU A 622 32.98 1.29 -13.21
CA LEU A 622 31.72 1.26 -12.48
C LEU A 622 30.98 -0.07 -12.70
N ARG A 623 30.92 -0.54 -13.95
CA ARG A 623 30.29 -1.81 -14.34
C ARG A 623 30.90 -2.99 -13.62
N GLU A 624 32.22 -3.12 -13.66
CA GLU A 624 32.95 -4.20 -12.97
C GLU A 624 32.67 -4.18 -11.46
N TYR A 625 32.73 -3.00 -10.83
CA TYR A 625 32.44 -2.85 -9.42
C TYR A 625 31.00 -3.25 -9.08
N ARG A 626 30.00 -2.68 -9.76
CA ARG A 626 28.59 -2.91 -9.41
C ARG A 626 28.14 -4.35 -9.65
N ILE A 627 28.60 -4.99 -10.72
CA ILE A 627 28.37 -6.43 -10.95
C ILE A 627 29.01 -7.27 -9.84
N SER A 628 30.20 -6.89 -9.34
CA SER A 628 30.80 -7.58 -8.19
C SER A 628 29.95 -7.45 -6.92
N GLN A 629 29.35 -6.28 -6.65
CA GLN A 629 28.50 -6.07 -5.49
C GLN A 629 27.17 -6.83 -5.61
N TYR A 630 26.58 -6.81 -6.80
CA TYR A 630 25.42 -7.63 -7.13
C TYR A 630 25.71 -9.11 -6.83
N ASN A 631 26.84 -9.63 -7.29
CA ASN A 631 27.17 -11.02 -7.06
C ASN A 631 27.30 -11.38 -5.58
N LYS A 632 27.91 -10.49 -4.78
CA LYS A 632 28.05 -10.68 -3.32
C LYS A 632 26.70 -10.70 -2.59
N VAL A 633 25.75 -9.83 -2.96
CA VAL A 633 24.43 -9.82 -2.31
C VAL A 633 23.63 -11.08 -2.66
N VAL A 634 23.69 -11.56 -3.91
CA VAL A 634 23.00 -12.79 -4.29
C VAL A 634 23.65 -14.00 -3.60
N ASP A 635 24.97 -14.06 -3.48
CA ASP A 635 25.65 -15.13 -2.74
C ASP A 635 25.23 -15.17 -1.27
N ALA A 636 25.13 -14.01 -0.63
CA ALA A 636 24.64 -13.90 0.74
C ALA A 636 23.16 -14.34 0.84
N ALA A 637 22.32 -13.95 -0.12
CA ALA A 637 20.90 -14.32 -0.14
C ALA A 637 20.69 -15.82 -0.41
N TYR A 638 21.46 -16.44 -1.31
CA TYR A 638 21.44 -17.89 -1.55
C TYR A 638 21.81 -18.65 -0.28
N LYS A 639 22.91 -18.25 0.37
CA LYS A 639 23.32 -18.85 1.65
C LYS A 639 22.19 -18.75 2.68
N ARG A 640 21.56 -17.57 2.81
CA ARG A 640 20.45 -17.36 3.76
C ARG A 640 19.21 -18.21 3.45
N ARG A 641 18.96 -18.52 2.18
CA ARG A 641 17.83 -19.35 1.72
C ARG A 641 18.09 -20.86 1.85
N GLY A 642 19.33 -21.27 2.14
CA GLY A 642 19.74 -22.68 2.12
C GLY A 642 19.95 -23.19 0.69
N TRP A 643 20.46 -22.34 -0.20
CA TRP A 643 20.75 -22.67 -1.59
C TRP A 643 22.26 -22.75 -1.82
N ASN A 644 22.67 -23.55 -2.80
CA ASN A 644 24.07 -23.61 -3.25
C ASN A 644 24.44 -22.34 -4.05
N LYS A 645 25.72 -22.20 -4.44
CA LYS A 645 26.21 -21.04 -5.21
C LYS A 645 25.60 -20.93 -6.61
N ASN A 646 25.05 -22.02 -7.13
CA ASN A 646 24.33 -22.05 -8.39
C ASN A 646 22.87 -21.63 -8.23
N GLY A 647 22.41 -21.26 -7.03
CA GLY A 647 21.03 -20.82 -6.79
C GLY A 647 20.03 -21.96 -6.74
N VAL A 648 20.47 -23.17 -6.41
CA VAL A 648 19.63 -24.38 -6.29
C VAL A 648 19.47 -24.74 -4.81
N PRO A 649 18.24 -25.05 -4.32
CA PRO A 649 18.03 -25.51 -2.96
C PRO A 649 18.89 -26.73 -2.62
N THR A 650 19.49 -26.76 -1.42
CA THR A 650 20.26 -27.93 -0.98
C THR A 650 19.34 -29.06 -0.52
N ILE A 651 19.81 -30.31 -0.58
CA ILE A 651 19.06 -31.47 -0.06
C ILE A 651 18.78 -31.32 1.44
N GLU A 652 19.74 -30.78 2.20
CA GLU A 652 19.54 -30.44 3.62
C GLU A 652 18.37 -29.48 3.80
N ARG A 653 18.31 -28.42 2.98
CA ARG A 653 17.20 -27.47 3.02
C ARG A 653 15.85 -28.11 2.70
N LEU A 654 15.80 -29.08 1.79
CA LEU A 654 14.56 -29.80 1.50
C LEU A 654 14.11 -30.66 2.68
N LYS A 655 15.05 -31.31 3.38
CA LYS A 655 14.79 -32.09 4.59
C LYS A 655 14.28 -31.22 5.72
N ASP A 656 14.91 -30.06 5.95
CA ASP A 656 14.49 -29.09 6.97
C ASP A 656 13.05 -28.63 6.76
N LEU A 657 12.65 -28.51 5.49
CA LEU A 657 11.32 -28.07 5.08
C LEU A 657 10.31 -29.22 4.90
N GLY A 658 10.72 -30.48 5.09
CA GLY A 658 9.87 -31.66 4.91
C GLY A 658 9.33 -31.84 3.49
N ILE A 659 10.11 -31.44 2.48
CA ILE A 659 9.78 -31.54 1.04
C ILE A 659 10.83 -32.34 0.26
N ASP A 660 11.60 -33.19 0.94
CA ASP A 660 12.63 -34.06 0.38
C ASP A 660 12.06 -35.33 -0.28
N LEU A 661 10.97 -35.18 -1.05
CA LEU A 661 10.43 -36.26 -1.86
C LEU A 661 11.51 -36.80 -2.81
N PRO A 662 11.66 -38.12 -2.99
CA PRO A 662 12.70 -38.70 -3.82
C PRO A 662 12.77 -38.11 -5.24
N GLU A 663 11.61 -37.81 -5.83
CA GLU A 663 11.48 -37.22 -7.15
C GLU A 663 12.05 -35.79 -7.21
N LEU A 664 11.83 -34.98 -6.15
CA LEU A 664 12.34 -33.62 -6.07
C LEU A 664 13.84 -33.60 -5.78
N VAL A 665 14.33 -34.52 -4.96
CA VAL A 665 15.76 -34.68 -4.67
C VAL A 665 16.53 -35.06 -5.94
N GLU A 666 15.99 -35.97 -6.76
CA GLU A 666 16.65 -36.40 -7.99
C GLU A 666 16.81 -35.26 -9.01
N VAL A 667 15.85 -34.32 -9.09
CA VAL A 667 15.92 -33.15 -9.98
C VAL A 667 17.13 -32.28 -9.71
N ILE A 668 17.51 -32.11 -8.43
CA ILE A 668 18.60 -31.23 -8.01
C ILE A 668 19.92 -31.98 -7.77
N LYS A 669 19.92 -33.30 -7.96
CA LYS A 669 21.07 -34.14 -7.69
C LYS A 669 22.12 -33.97 -8.78
N GLY A 670 23.20 -33.27 -8.45
CA GLY A 670 24.31 -32.99 -9.36
C GLY A 670 24.49 -31.51 -9.74
N ASP A 671 23.58 -30.64 -9.28
CA ASP A 671 23.70 -29.17 -9.35
C ASP A 671 24.46 -28.57 -8.16
#